data_AF-A0A6N2D2S0-F1
#
_entry.id   AF-A0A6N2D2S0-F1
#
_cell.length_a   1.000
_cell.length_b   1.000
_cell.length_c   1.000
_cell.angle_alpha   90.00
_cell.angle_beta   90.00
_cell.angle_gamma   90.00
#
_symmetry.space_group_name_H-M   'P 1'
#
loop_
_entity.id
_entity.type
_entity.pdbx_description
1 polymer ?
#
loop_
_entity_poly.entity_id
_entity_poly.type
_entity_poly.pdbx_seq_one_letter_code
_entity_poly.pdbx_strand_id
1 'polypeptide(L)'
;MDDHAPPPDSTGPSGHGPPQARTGGSERSPRDGSTSASSLADGVRRLVALHRDARRRNTPCLIFLHTPWGGGVESVVKEWRRHLLGERESLFEASCRAGGGTYAPLRDIVSRYVRSLDDLGLLDDEISTLVSHVSGVLGLSGLPGLGEPPLRPRAEAGGQLQFFEYLGRLFIGLGQRLPATLLLLDVHRADSATRVAVRYLCDNVFSDALEDFAPVGMARPRFPGTVVLTGTEEAIAGEGLARDLQPRRDVHLLSVRTAEEASFRTVLQDDHVITTLMRTTGGSVALLRELLESLPGRLQDLRHQQIGALQDAERMVLEALAVAGRPSRPDFLLRVAGVEGDAPSLSSLAELGLIHRQVSRGELLIDFPSPEARLQFYERIPRERRAQLHARIAALLEERSRLGEAVDLELIAHHFLHSDAGPHAIRHALEAADRLHVSYAFQRANEILVTVLDMPMDDPHRDQVLTRLVEVCVAMGDSDRAIAHNAARLQCAPADEHAAIHRRHGELLTERGSYDDALQRFDAASAALDRRPEDPESDHDTERLRIQASRAEAWYGKGDYERAIETARDTLRSIPDDCAGEPRRLRLRLSNTLGKVYLFLGEYERALEVFQENHRLARDSGWPDEEVRALFNQATIALQQRRHDDAERMFLDCIAFGEETANPLTRAFCLLNLAVVHHKTLRYAEALDAYLHGLAIFRQSGNELQYAVTAMNLGALLDTIGDPERARALLGESIEVSRRRDIKYFLGRAHHIHGLLELGAEHAADAQRHLDRALDVLGQTGASTFHDRIRIAQARAAHGLGNHALRDRILRELPCDGDDTDTREVRAERDIYRAVFLLEDGNTNDAIPLLEGALAVVEELDVHEHVWRARLHLGRASRRAGNLRRARALLQGSADLVEHIAQQLPEPLREAYRNTPERRHVRDELLAVEHGDPARPPDATSLSPTQWDAWRDQYAEIIGEDPRLHQIFRIVDRVASADSTILIQGESGTGKELVAEAIHQRSPRNDGPFVKVNCAAFVETLLLSELFGHERGAFTGATTRRKGRFELAEGGTLFLDEIGDISANTQVALLRVLQERTFERVGGGDTLSSDARIICATNRNLEELVREGTFRLDLYYRLKGVVLDLPPLRERRPDIPRLVHHFSRQLARDGQAARRFSEEAMAWLVRYSWPGNVRELENFLRSMLLFVDGPLVELRHITQFRDFFADGAFLDTTPEWLPDTLRNPAAHPTTTPPPDEATQ
;
A
#
# COMPACT_ATOMS: atom_id res chain seq x y z
N MET A 1 -25.01 36.86 -41.47
CA MET A 1 -25.11 38.27 -41.07
C MET A 1 -24.33 38.45 -39.78
N ASP A 2 -23.00 38.51 -39.93
CA ASP A 2 -22.22 39.75 -39.86
C ASP A 2 -22.40 40.62 -38.59
N ASP A 3 -21.38 41.15 -37.93
CA ASP A 3 -19.93 40.83 -37.91
C ASP A 3 -19.25 41.60 -36.73
N HIS A 4 -17.98 41.29 -36.45
CA HIS A 4 -16.93 42.17 -35.89
C HIS A 4 -17.03 42.74 -34.44
N ALA A 5 -15.84 43.11 -33.94
CA ALA A 5 -15.52 43.91 -32.74
C ALA A 5 -14.77 45.21 -33.21
N PRO A 6 -13.77 45.87 -32.55
CA PRO A 6 -13.22 45.78 -31.19
C PRO A 6 -13.11 47.15 -30.39
N PRO A 7 -11.95 47.85 -30.14
CA PRO A 7 -11.66 48.55 -28.86
C PRO A 7 -11.53 50.12 -29.03
N PRO A 8 -10.57 50.95 -28.48
CA PRO A 8 -9.14 50.75 -28.14
C PRO A 8 -8.55 51.45 -26.85
N ASP A 9 -7.26 51.18 -26.59
CA ASP A 9 -6.11 52.00 -26.07
C ASP A 9 -6.22 53.52 -25.71
N SER A 10 -5.30 54.19 -24.95
CA SER A 10 -4.11 53.83 -24.12
C SER A 10 -3.45 55.07 -23.39
N THR A 11 -2.28 54.89 -22.75
CA THR A 11 -1.19 55.84 -22.34
C THR A 11 -1.07 56.36 -20.88
N GLY A 12 0.19 56.60 -20.43
CA GLY A 12 0.65 57.09 -19.10
C GLY A 12 1.05 58.59 -19.09
N PRO A 13 2.18 59.09 -18.49
CA PRO A 13 3.38 58.39 -17.94
C PRO A 13 3.94 58.96 -16.56
N SER A 14 4.71 58.22 -15.73
CA SER A 14 6.21 58.10 -15.57
C SER A 14 6.95 58.92 -14.48
N GLY A 15 7.92 58.27 -13.80
CA GLY A 15 9.04 58.85 -13.00
C GLY A 15 9.09 58.40 -11.52
N HIS A 16 10.22 58.15 -10.83
CA HIS A 16 11.66 58.03 -11.19
C HIS A 16 12.47 57.46 -9.98
N GLY A 17 13.54 56.66 -10.16
CA GLY A 17 14.65 56.53 -9.17
C GLY A 17 14.92 55.15 -8.49
N PRO A 18 16.20 54.73 -8.25
CA PRO A 18 16.60 53.42 -7.66
C PRO A 18 17.61 53.58 -6.46
N PRO A 19 18.51 52.64 -6.04
CA PRO A 19 18.69 51.19 -6.29
C PRO A 19 18.99 50.27 -5.05
N GLN A 20 18.98 48.92 -5.23
CA GLN A 20 19.71 47.87 -4.44
C GLN A 20 19.36 47.68 -2.91
N ALA A 21 19.53 46.52 -2.26
CA ALA A 21 19.69 45.11 -2.66
C ALA A 21 19.51 44.14 -1.45
N ARG A 22 19.10 42.87 -1.71
CA ARG A 22 19.03 41.69 -0.78
C ARG A 22 18.07 41.82 0.43
N THR A 23 17.40 40.79 0.94
CA THR A 23 17.25 39.36 0.57
C THR A 23 15.76 38.99 0.55
N GLY A 24 15.34 38.07 -0.32
CA GLY A 24 14.01 37.47 -0.27
C GLY A 24 14.01 36.05 -0.80
N GLY A 25 13.65 35.09 0.05
CA GLY A 25 13.34 33.72 -0.33
C GLY A 25 11.88 33.46 0.04
N SER A 26 11.05 33.09 -0.93
CA SER A 26 9.71 32.58 -0.70
C SER A 26 9.59 31.23 -1.41
N GLU A 27 9.07 30.24 -0.69
CA GLU A 27 8.93 28.89 -1.20
C GLU A 27 7.85 28.86 -2.27
N ARG A 28 8.17 28.26 -3.42
CA ARG A 28 7.20 27.91 -4.44
C ARG A 28 7.01 26.40 -4.42
N SER A 29 5.74 25.99 -4.52
CA SER A 29 5.38 24.65 -4.97
C SER A 29 6.16 24.27 -6.24
N PRO A 30 6.69 23.04 -6.38
CA PRO A 30 7.45 22.60 -7.55
C PRO A 30 6.55 22.35 -8.77
N ARG A 31 5.97 23.44 -9.31
CA ARG A 31 5.54 23.54 -10.70
C ARG A 31 6.70 24.06 -11.57
N ASP A 32 7.82 23.35 -11.56
CA ASP A 32 8.95 23.65 -12.43
C ASP A 32 8.95 22.76 -13.67
N GLY A 33 8.22 23.22 -14.70
CA GLY A 33 8.38 22.75 -16.07
C GLY A 33 9.70 23.23 -16.70
N SER A 34 10.83 22.97 -16.03
CA SER A 34 12.17 23.27 -16.53
C SER A 34 13.02 22.00 -16.60
N THR A 35 13.18 21.45 -17.81
CA THR A 35 14.02 20.29 -18.06
C THR A 35 15.50 20.67 -17.97
N SER A 36 16.05 20.72 -16.75
CA SER A 36 17.49 20.83 -16.52
C SER A 36 18.20 19.66 -17.20
N ALA A 37 18.95 19.92 -18.28
CA ALA A 37 19.56 18.88 -19.09
C ALA A 37 20.58 18.07 -18.26
N SER A 38 20.21 16.84 -17.87
CA SER A 38 21.09 16.00 -17.05
C SER A 38 22.23 15.45 -17.90
N SER A 39 23.45 15.52 -17.37
CA SER A 39 24.61 15.01 -18.10
C SER A 39 24.70 13.49 -18.04
N LEU A 40 25.37 12.88 -19.02
CA LEU A 40 25.78 11.46 -18.96
C LEU A 40 26.42 11.09 -17.61
N ALA A 41 27.21 12.00 -17.03
CA ALA A 41 27.86 11.77 -15.74
C ALA A 41 26.86 11.80 -14.56
N ASP A 42 25.74 12.51 -14.64
CA ASP A 42 24.68 12.49 -13.62
C ASP A 42 23.85 11.21 -13.68
N GLY A 43 23.53 10.74 -14.89
CA GLY A 43 22.89 9.44 -15.09
C GLY A 43 23.72 8.30 -14.52
N VAL A 44 25.03 8.27 -14.84
CA VAL A 44 25.96 7.27 -14.30
C VAL A 44 26.14 7.42 -12.78
N ARG A 45 26.19 8.64 -12.23
CA ARG A 45 26.18 8.85 -10.76
C ARG A 45 24.95 8.27 -10.09
N ARG A 46 23.75 8.44 -10.67
CA ARG A 46 22.50 7.85 -10.14
C ARG A 46 22.53 6.32 -10.21
N LEU A 47 22.96 5.72 -11.32
CA LEU A 47 23.11 4.25 -11.45
C LEU A 47 24.09 3.66 -10.41
N VAL A 48 25.20 4.35 -10.14
CA VAL A 48 26.15 3.96 -9.07
C VAL A 48 25.53 4.09 -7.67
N ALA A 49 24.74 5.13 -7.42
CA ALA A 49 24.05 5.31 -6.14
C ALA A 49 23.02 4.19 -5.89
N LEU A 50 22.18 3.90 -6.89
CA LEU A 50 21.14 2.85 -6.84
C LEU A 50 21.75 1.46 -6.59
N HIS A 51 22.82 1.10 -7.30
CA HIS A 51 23.55 -0.16 -7.08
C HIS A 51 24.08 -0.28 -5.64
N ARG A 52 24.65 0.81 -5.10
CA ARG A 52 25.20 0.84 -3.73
C ARG A 52 24.12 0.86 -2.66
N ASP A 53 22.96 1.42 -2.94
CA ASP A 53 21.80 1.40 -2.05
C ASP A 53 21.21 -0.01 -1.95
N ALA A 54 20.94 -0.69 -3.08
CA ALA A 54 20.54 -2.09 -3.09
C ALA A 54 21.54 -3.00 -2.33
N ARG A 55 22.85 -2.83 -2.59
CA ARG A 55 23.93 -3.50 -1.84
C ARG A 55 23.90 -3.21 -0.33
N ARG A 56 23.58 -1.98 0.11
CA ARG A 56 23.46 -1.61 1.54
C ARG A 56 22.25 -2.23 2.22
N ARG A 57 21.12 -2.32 1.51
CA ARG A 57 19.90 -2.98 1.96
C ARG A 57 20.00 -4.52 1.94
N ASN A 58 21.09 -5.06 1.38
CA ASN A 58 21.27 -6.47 1.06
C ASN A 58 20.16 -7.05 0.17
N THR A 59 19.53 -6.21 -0.66
CA THR A 59 18.47 -6.60 -1.59
C THR A 59 19.01 -6.68 -3.01
N PRO A 60 18.62 -7.70 -3.80
CA PRO A 60 18.89 -7.75 -5.22
C PRO A 60 18.06 -6.67 -5.95
N CYS A 61 18.42 -6.29 -7.17
CA CYS A 61 17.75 -5.18 -7.87
C CYS A 61 17.68 -5.44 -9.38
N LEU A 62 16.57 -5.10 -10.04
CA LEU A 62 16.47 -5.11 -11.50
C LEU A 62 16.50 -3.69 -12.06
N ILE A 63 17.51 -3.42 -12.88
CA ILE A 63 17.64 -2.20 -13.65
C ILE A 63 17.37 -2.50 -15.13
N PHE A 64 16.34 -1.86 -15.68
CA PHE A 64 16.19 -1.72 -17.13
C PHE A 64 17.05 -0.56 -17.64
N LEU A 65 17.54 -0.63 -18.87
CA LEU A 65 18.26 0.48 -19.51
C LEU A 65 17.96 0.55 -21.02
N HIS A 66 17.05 1.44 -21.40
CA HIS A 66 16.77 1.81 -22.80
C HIS A 66 17.71 2.96 -23.21
N THR A 67 18.18 3.02 -24.48
CA THR A 67 18.56 4.29 -25.14
C THR A 67 18.01 4.34 -26.59
N PRO A 68 17.49 5.47 -27.09
CA PRO A 68 16.80 5.52 -28.38
C PRO A 68 17.70 5.29 -29.61
N TRP A 69 19.01 5.55 -29.51
CA TRP A 69 19.94 5.54 -30.65
C TRP A 69 20.93 4.36 -30.68
N GLY A 70 20.84 3.39 -29.76
CA GLY A 70 21.64 2.16 -29.74
C GLY A 70 23.13 2.29 -29.42
N GLY A 71 23.82 3.35 -29.87
CA GLY A 71 25.23 3.62 -29.56
C GLY A 71 25.48 4.22 -28.17
N GLY A 72 24.42 4.66 -27.49
CA GLY A 72 24.51 5.25 -26.15
C GLY A 72 24.75 4.22 -25.04
N VAL A 73 24.09 3.05 -25.14
CA VAL A 73 24.05 2.03 -24.07
C VAL A 73 25.46 1.58 -23.67
N GLU A 74 26.27 1.18 -24.64
CA GLU A 74 27.62 0.66 -24.37
C GLU A 74 28.51 1.72 -23.70
N SER A 75 28.33 3.00 -24.02
CA SER A 75 29.07 4.10 -23.40
C SER A 75 28.64 4.33 -21.95
N VAL A 76 27.33 4.34 -21.66
CA VAL A 76 26.78 4.42 -20.29
C VAL A 76 27.31 3.26 -19.44
N VAL A 77 27.19 2.03 -19.94
CA VAL A 77 27.65 0.80 -19.28
C VAL A 77 29.17 0.80 -19.07
N LYS A 78 29.95 1.22 -20.06
CA LYS A 78 31.42 1.29 -19.97
C LYS A 78 31.93 2.37 -19.01
N GLU A 79 31.16 3.44 -18.78
CA GLU A 79 31.45 4.45 -17.76
C GLU A 79 31.05 3.94 -16.36
N TRP A 80 29.86 3.34 -16.23
CA TRP A 80 29.38 2.73 -14.98
C TRP A 80 30.33 1.62 -14.48
N ARG A 81 30.76 0.70 -15.36
CA ARG A 81 31.77 -0.34 -15.07
C ARG A 81 33.17 0.19 -14.69
N ARG A 82 33.46 1.49 -14.88
CA ARG A 82 34.67 2.16 -14.38
C ARG A 82 34.50 2.73 -12.97
N HIS A 83 33.29 3.07 -12.56
CA HIS A 83 32.99 3.53 -11.20
C HIS A 83 32.70 2.39 -10.19
N LEU A 84 32.32 1.21 -10.68
CA LEU A 84 32.16 -0.03 -9.90
C LEU A 84 33.53 -0.71 -9.63
N LEU A 85 34.34 -0.07 -8.78
CA LEU A 85 35.71 -0.49 -8.46
C LEU A 85 35.73 -1.75 -7.56
N GLY A 86 35.71 -2.92 -8.20
CA GLY A 86 35.73 -4.24 -7.53
C GLY A 86 34.34 -4.85 -7.33
N GLU A 87 33.27 -4.06 -7.44
CA GLU A 87 31.88 -4.45 -7.15
C GLU A 87 31.24 -5.37 -8.25
N ARG A 88 32.05 -6.01 -9.11
CA ARG A 88 31.62 -6.56 -10.42
C ARG A 88 30.89 -7.91 -10.39
N GLU A 89 31.09 -8.71 -9.36
CA GLU A 89 30.61 -10.11 -9.29
C GLU A 89 29.08 -10.23 -9.06
N SER A 90 28.40 -9.11 -8.83
CA SER A 90 26.95 -9.04 -8.62
C SER A 90 26.23 -8.20 -9.69
N LEU A 91 26.71 -8.21 -10.95
CA LEU A 91 26.12 -7.46 -12.06
C LEU A 91 25.88 -8.36 -13.29
N PHE A 92 24.62 -8.70 -13.57
CA PHE A 92 24.23 -9.61 -14.65
C PHE A 92 23.51 -8.88 -15.78
N GLU A 93 24.25 -8.58 -16.85
CA GLU A 93 23.81 -7.75 -17.98
C GLU A 93 23.47 -8.55 -19.23
N ALA A 94 22.28 -8.38 -19.81
CA ALA A 94 21.92 -8.91 -21.12
C ALA A 94 21.22 -7.87 -22.01
N SER A 95 21.43 -7.99 -23.32
CA SER A 95 20.87 -7.10 -24.33
C SER A 95 19.81 -7.80 -25.18
N CYS A 96 18.65 -7.16 -25.32
CA CYS A 96 17.59 -7.57 -26.23
C CYS A 96 18.03 -7.27 -27.68
N ARG A 97 18.61 -8.27 -28.34
CA ARG A 97 19.00 -8.19 -29.75
C ARG A 97 17.88 -8.68 -30.65
N ALA A 98 17.52 -7.89 -31.66
CA ALA A 98 16.61 -8.32 -32.72
C ALA A 98 17.13 -9.62 -33.35
N GLY A 99 16.27 -10.64 -33.43
CA GLY A 99 16.64 -11.98 -33.94
C GLY A 99 17.40 -12.88 -32.95
N GLY A 100 17.66 -12.47 -31.71
CA GLY A 100 18.44 -13.25 -30.72
C GLY A 100 17.79 -14.58 -30.25
N GLY A 101 16.52 -14.81 -30.59
CA GLY A 101 15.71 -15.95 -30.15
C GLY A 101 14.88 -15.65 -28.91
N THR A 102 13.76 -16.35 -28.77
CA THR A 102 12.82 -16.19 -27.64
C THR A 102 13.51 -16.51 -26.30
N TYR A 103 13.20 -15.68 -25.30
CA TYR A 103 13.80 -15.66 -23.95
C TYR A 103 15.33 -15.46 -23.89
N ALA A 104 16.02 -15.15 -24.99
CA ALA A 104 17.47 -15.00 -25.04
C ALA A 104 18.09 -14.14 -23.91
N PRO A 105 17.62 -12.92 -23.59
CA PRO A 105 18.24 -12.12 -22.53
C PRO A 105 18.01 -12.71 -21.13
N LEU A 106 16.89 -13.40 -20.89
CA LEU A 106 16.59 -14.07 -19.62
C LEU A 106 17.45 -15.33 -19.45
N ARG A 107 17.56 -16.16 -20.51
CA ARG A 107 18.49 -17.29 -20.57
C ARG A 107 19.93 -16.84 -20.29
N ASP A 108 20.37 -15.75 -20.91
CA ASP A 108 21.73 -15.23 -20.79
C ASP A 108 22.01 -14.60 -19.41
N ILE A 109 21.00 -14.12 -18.68
CA ILE A 109 21.12 -13.72 -17.26
C ILE A 109 21.20 -14.97 -16.37
N VAL A 110 20.19 -15.86 -16.44
CA VAL A 110 20.11 -17.05 -15.58
C VAL A 110 21.36 -17.92 -15.71
N SER A 111 21.86 -18.12 -16.93
CA SER A 111 23.08 -18.91 -17.17
C SER A 111 24.34 -18.37 -16.49
N ARG A 112 24.44 -17.05 -16.29
CA ARG A 112 25.58 -16.40 -15.60
C ARG A 112 25.37 -16.33 -14.09
N TYR A 113 24.14 -16.08 -13.66
CA TYR A 113 23.75 -16.03 -12.25
C TYR A 113 23.98 -17.40 -11.57
N VAL A 114 23.49 -18.49 -12.17
CA VAL A 114 23.66 -19.87 -11.67
C VAL A 114 25.13 -20.27 -11.61
N ARG A 115 25.94 -19.93 -12.63
CA ARG A 115 27.39 -20.20 -12.61
C ARG A 115 28.11 -19.42 -11.51
N SER A 116 27.74 -18.16 -11.28
CA SER A 116 28.34 -17.36 -10.20
C SER A 116 27.97 -17.87 -8.80
N LEU A 117 26.81 -18.52 -8.64
CA LEU A 117 26.48 -19.23 -7.40
C LEU A 117 27.31 -20.50 -7.22
N ASP A 118 27.54 -21.27 -8.29
CA ASP A 118 28.39 -22.48 -8.28
C ASP A 118 29.86 -22.13 -7.98
N ASP A 119 30.41 -21.13 -8.67
CA ASP A 119 31.77 -20.58 -8.45
C ASP A 119 31.98 -20.08 -7.00
N LEU A 120 30.90 -19.68 -6.30
CA LEU A 120 30.92 -19.22 -4.90
C LEU A 120 30.52 -20.31 -3.88
N GLY A 121 30.12 -21.50 -4.31
CA GLY A 121 29.63 -22.56 -3.42
C GLY A 121 28.26 -22.26 -2.77
N LEU A 122 27.44 -21.43 -3.41
CA LEU A 122 26.12 -20.95 -2.97
C LEU A 122 24.95 -21.56 -3.77
N LEU A 123 25.21 -22.58 -4.59
CA LEU A 123 24.19 -23.32 -5.33
C LEU A 123 23.66 -24.50 -4.51
N ASP A 124 22.34 -24.72 -4.54
CA ASP A 124 21.67 -25.79 -3.80
C ASP A 124 20.63 -26.56 -4.64
N ASP A 125 20.03 -27.59 -4.05
CA ASP A 125 19.05 -28.47 -4.69
C ASP A 125 17.74 -27.76 -5.06
N GLU A 126 17.33 -26.70 -4.33
CA GLU A 126 16.12 -25.92 -4.66
C GLU A 126 16.35 -25.13 -5.95
N ILE A 127 17.47 -24.39 -6.02
CA ILE A 127 17.84 -23.64 -7.22
C ILE A 127 18.07 -24.58 -8.40
N SER A 128 18.75 -25.71 -8.19
CA SER A 128 18.98 -26.73 -9.24
C SER A 128 17.65 -27.30 -9.77
N THR A 129 16.69 -27.54 -8.88
CA THR A 129 15.33 -27.99 -9.24
C THR A 129 14.56 -26.91 -10.00
N LEU A 130 14.62 -25.64 -9.58
CA LEU A 130 13.94 -24.54 -10.28
C LEU A 130 14.55 -24.26 -11.66
N VAL A 131 15.88 -24.40 -11.79
CA VAL A 131 16.60 -24.31 -13.07
C VAL A 131 16.13 -25.41 -14.04
N SER A 132 15.96 -26.65 -13.59
CA SER A 132 15.57 -27.75 -14.49
C SER A 132 14.18 -27.55 -15.10
N HIS A 133 13.21 -27.08 -14.31
CA HIS A 133 11.84 -26.79 -14.77
C HIS A 133 11.79 -25.72 -15.87
N VAL A 134 12.57 -24.63 -15.76
CA VAL A 134 12.61 -23.57 -16.79
C VAL A 134 13.53 -23.89 -17.97
N SER A 135 14.49 -24.81 -17.82
CA SER A 135 15.55 -25.06 -18.80
C SER A 135 15.04 -25.46 -20.18
N GLY A 136 13.99 -26.28 -20.24
CA GLY A 136 13.38 -26.72 -21.50
C GLY A 136 12.72 -25.59 -22.31
N VAL A 137 12.31 -24.50 -21.64
CA VAL A 137 11.65 -23.34 -22.26
C VAL A 137 12.64 -22.21 -22.53
N LEU A 138 13.56 -21.93 -21.60
CA LEU A 138 14.63 -20.94 -21.78
C LEU A 138 15.74 -21.41 -22.75
N GLY A 139 15.87 -22.72 -22.99
CA GLY A 139 16.97 -23.30 -23.77
C GLY A 139 18.31 -23.26 -23.02
N LEU A 140 18.29 -23.51 -21.71
CA LEU A 140 19.52 -23.62 -20.90
C LEU A 140 20.20 -24.96 -21.16
N SER A 141 21.54 -24.95 -21.16
CA SER A 141 22.37 -26.16 -21.32
C SER A 141 23.76 -25.94 -20.71
N GLY A 142 24.39 -27.01 -20.22
CA GLY A 142 25.72 -26.91 -19.59
C GLY A 142 25.73 -26.00 -18.36
N LEU A 143 24.78 -26.21 -17.45
CA LEU A 143 24.80 -25.65 -16.09
C LEU A 143 24.97 -26.78 -15.07
N PRO A 144 25.51 -26.48 -13.88
CA PRO A 144 25.55 -27.44 -12.76
C PRO A 144 24.14 -27.89 -12.36
N GLY A 145 24.03 -29.07 -11.75
CA GLY A 145 22.76 -29.64 -11.28
C GLY A 145 21.80 -30.15 -12.37
N LEU A 146 22.03 -29.85 -13.66
CA LEU A 146 21.16 -30.34 -14.74
C LEU A 146 21.39 -31.83 -15.07
N GLY A 147 20.42 -32.66 -14.70
CA GLY A 147 20.22 -33.99 -15.28
C GLY A 147 19.64 -33.94 -16.70
N GLU A 148 19.14 -35.08 -17.21
CA GLU A 148 18.39 -35.09 -18.46
C GLU A 148 17.14 -34.18 -18.35
N PRO A 149 16.84 -33.35 -19.37
CA PRO A 149 15.71 -32.45 -19.31
C PRO A 149 14.40 -33.25 -19.29
N PRO A 150 13.42 -32.90 -18.44
CA PRO A 150 12.10 -33.50 -18.51
C PRO A 150 11.50 -33.29 -19.91
N LEU A 151 10.72 -34.28 -20.36
CA LEU A 151 10.04 -34.22 -21.67
C LEU A 151 9.26 -32.92 -21.79
N ARG A 152 9.44 -32.22 -22.93
CA ARG A 152 8.84 -30.90 -23.18
C ARG A 152 7.37 -30.87 -22.77
N PRO A 153 6.91 -29.85 -22.02
CA PRO A 153 5.49 -29.58 -21.87
C PRO A 153 4.82 -29.54 -23.25
N ARG A 154 3.63 -30.14 -23.37
CA ARG A 154 2.84 -30.02 -24.60
C ARG A 154 2.44 -28.56 -24.81
N ALA A 155 2.23 -28.18 -26.06
CA ALA A 155 1.81 -26.84 -26.45
C ALA A 155 0.30 -26.63 -26.17
N GLU A 156 -0.09 -26.79 -24.91
CA GLU A 156 -1.44 -26.61 -24.36
C GLU A 156 -1.38 -25.46 -23.32
N ALA A 157 -2.47 -24.73 -23.14
CA ALA A 157 -2.44 -23.37 -22.55
C ALA A 157 -1.81 -23.28 -21.14
N GLY A 158 -2.04 -24.28 -20.27
CA GLY A 158 -1.51 -24.29 -18.90
C GLY A 158 0.03 -24.27 -18.81
N GLY A 159 0.74 -24.74 -19.83
CA GLY A 159 2.20 -24.81 -19.84
C GLY A 159 2.91 -23.46 -19.78
N GLN A 160 2.25 -22.36 -20.16
CA GLN A 160 2.83 -21.01 -20.05
C GLN A 160 2.75 -20.45 -18.63
N LEU A 161 1.61 -20.61 -17.95
CA LEU A 161 1.43 -20.12 -16.58
C LEU A 161 2.40 -20.80 -15.61
N GLN A 162 2.54 -22.13 -15.73
CA GLN A 162 3.47 -22.92 -14.91
C GLN A 162 4.94 -22.53 -15.18
N PHE A 163 5.31 -22.26 -16.43
CA PHE A 163 6.64 -21.73 -16.77
C PHE A 163 6.91 -20.38 -16.09
N PHE A 164 5.94 -19.46 -16.08
CA PHE A 164 6.08 -18.17 -15.42
C PHE A 164 6.21 -18.31 -13.90
N GLU A 165 5.44 -19.19 -13.24
CA GLU A 165 5.58 -19.45 -11.80
C GLU A 165 6.99 -19.97 -11.45
N TYR A 166 7.49 -20.98 -12.16
CA TYR A 166 8.86 -21.49 -11.94
C TYR A 166 9.94 -20.45 -12.25
N LEU A 167 9.76 -19.64 -13.30
CA LEU A 167 10.68 -18.53 -13.62
C LEU A 167 10.71 -17.49 -12.51
N GLY A 168 9.54 -17.14 -11.95
CA GLY A 168 9.44 -16.20 -10.84
C GLY A 168 10.09 -16.72 -9.56
N ARG A 169 9.79 -17.98 -9.19
CA ARG A 169 10.42 -18.68 -8.06
C ARG A 169 11.95 -18.76 -8.22
N LEU A 170 12.43 -19.08 -9.43
CA LEU A 170 13.86 -19.13 -9.72
C LEU A 170 14.54 -17.78 -9.47
N PHE A 171 13.99 -16.68 -9.99
CA PHE A 171 14.59 -15.35 -9.77
C PHE A 171 14.63 -15.00 -8.28
N ILE A 172 13.54 -15.21 -7.53
CA ILE A 172 13.50 -14.99 -6.07
C ILE A 172 14.58 -15.81 -5.37
N GLY A 173 14.70 -17.11 -5.68
CA GLY A 173 15.71 -17.99 -5.10
C GLY A 173 17.14 -17.51 -5.37
N LEU A 174 17.47 -17.18 -6.63
CA LEU A 174 18.79 -16.64 -6.99
C LEU A 174 19.14 -15.37 -6.19
N GLY A 175 18.17 -14.47 -6.03
CA GLY A 175 18.32 -13.23 -5.26
C GLY A 175 18.52 -13.42 -3.76
N GLN A 176 17.96 -14.48 -3.17
CA GLN A 176 18.17 -14.84 -1.77
C GLN A 176 19.60 -15.33 -1.50
N ARG A 177 20.22 -16.05 -2.45
CA ARG A 177 21.57 -16.62 -2.27
C ARG A 177 22.68 -15.62 -2.61
N LEU A 178 22.50 -14.74 -3.60
CA LEU A 178 23.47 -13.72 -3.98
C LEU A 178 22.77 -12.42 -4.43
N PRO A 179 22.59 -11.42 -3.53
CA PRO A 179 21.98 -10.14 -3.89
C PRO A 179 22.72 -9.41 -5.02
N ALA A 180 22.11 -9.37 -6.22
CA ALA A 180 22.72 -8.88 -7.44
C ALA A 180 21.87 -7.86 -8.20
N THR A 181 22.54 -6.99 -8.96
CA THR A 181 21.92 -6.11 -9.94
C THR A 181 21.77 -6.82 -11.27
N LEU A 182 20.55 -7.01 -11.73
CA LEU A 182 20.22 -7.44 -13.07
C LEU A 182 20.15 -6.21 -13.99
N LEU A 183 20.66 -6.32 -15.22
CA LEU A 183 20.68 -5.22 -16.18
C LEU A 183 20.13 -5.68 -17.54
N LEU A 184 18.93 -5.22 -17.89
CA LEU A 184 18.26 -5.55 -19.15
C LEU A 184 18.30 -4.36 -20.12
N LEU A 185 19.07 -4.51 -21.19
CA LEU A 185 19.32 -3.47 -22.20
C LEU A 185 18.35 -3.60 -23.39
N ASP A 186 17.88 -2.46 -23.91
CA ASP A 186 17.11 -2.34 -25.17
C ASP A 186 15.80 -3.16 -25.24
N VAL A 187 15.06 -3.30 -24.14
CA VAL A 187 13.89 -4.22 -24.04
C VAL A 187 12.79 -3.98 -25.10
N HIS A 188 12.72 -2.79 -25.70
CA HIS A 188 11.87 -2.51 -26.87
C HIS A 188 12.12 -3.47 -28.06
N ARG A 189 13.32 -4.04 -28.17
CA ARG A 189 13.75 -5.00 -29.22
C ARG A 189 13.47 -6.46 -28.88
N ALA A 190 12.91 -6.75 -27.71
CA ALA A 190 12.56 -8.11 -27.31
C ALA A 190 11.33 -8.63 -28.08
N ASP A 191 11.32 -9.93 -28.39
CA ASP A 191 10.14 -10.61 -28.95
C ASP A 191 8.96 -10.60 -27.97
N SER A 192 7.75 -10.87 -28.47
CA SER A 192 6.52 -10.81 -27.69
C SER A 192 6.55 -11.70 -26.45
N ALA A 193 7.00 -12.95 -26.59
CA ALA A 193 7.08 -13.89 -25.47
C ALA A 193 8.12 -13.43 -24.42
N THR A 194 9.29 -12.92 -24.83
CA THR A 194 10.25 -12.30 -23.90
C THR A 194 9.65 -11.08 -23.21
N ARG A 195 8.88 -10.22 -23.90
CA ARG A 195 8.20 -9.07 -23.27
C ARG A 195 7.14 -9.49 -22.26
N VAL A 196 6.37 -10.54 -22.54
CA VAL A 196 5.41 -11.12 -21.56
C VAL A 196 6.15 -11.69 -20.35
N ALA A 197 7.26 -12.42 -20.53
CA ALA A 197 8.05 -12.94 -19.41
C ALA A 197 8.66 -11.81 -18.55
N VAL A 198 9.21 -10.77 -19.18
CA VAL A 198 9.75 -9.60 -18.48
C VAL A 198 8.64 -8.87 -17.71
N ARG A 199 7.47 -8.66 -18.33
CA ARG A 199 6.29 -8.07 -17.67
C ARG A 199 5.81 -8.93 -16.50
N TYR A 200 5.64 -10.23 -16.67
CA TYR A 200 5.24 -11.15 -15.60
C TYR A 200 6.16 -10.99 -14.38
N LEU A 201 7.49 -11.00 -14.60
CA LEU A 201 8.43 -10.81 -13.50
C LEU A 201 8.33 -9.40 -12.90
N CYS A 202 8.12 -8.34 -13.70
CA CYS A 202 7.83 -7.00 -13.18
C CYS A 202 6.56 -6.93 -12.33
N ASP A 203 5.56 -7.77 -12.62
CA ASP A 203 4.24 -7.78 -11.99
C ASP A 203 4.16 -8.72 -10.75
N ASN A 204 5.15 -9.62 -10.59
CA ASN A 204 5.14 -10.70 -9.57
C ASN A 204 6.41 -10.79 -8.70
N VAL A 205 7.56 -10.33 -9.21
CA VAL A 205 8.89 -10.52 -8.60
C VAL A 205 9.60 -9.20 -8.32
N PHE A 206 9.46 -8.22 -9.22
CA PHE A 206 10.15 -6.92 -9.17
C PHE A 206 9.24 -5.74 -8.77
N SER A 207 8.11 -5.96 -8.08
CA SER A 207 7.20 -4.90 -7.63
C SER A 207 6.87 -4.97 -6.15
N ASP A 208 6.87 -3.80 -5.49
CA ASP A 208 6.57 -3.53 -4.07
C ASP A 208 5.23 -4.06 -3.51
N ALA A 209 4.34 -4.60 -4.35
CA ALA A 209 2.92 -4.85 -4.04
C ALA A 209 2.60 -5.80 -2.86
N LEU A 210 3.62 -6.31 -2.16
CA LEU A 210 3.54 -7.12 -0.94
C LEU A 210 4.38 -6.58 0.24
N GLU A 211 5.29 -5.61 0.07
CA GLU A 211 6.06 -5.04 1.20
C GLU A 211 5.20 -4.14 2.11
N ASP A 212 4.19 -3.45 1.54
CA ASP A 212 3.22 -2.65 2.31
C ASP A 212 2.54 -3.53 3.41
N PHE A 213 2.34 -4.83 3.16
CA PHE A 213 1.54 -5.73 4.02
C PHE A 213 2.31 -6.89 4.66
N ALA A 214 3.54 -7.18 4.22
CA ALA A 214 4.40 -8.17 4.87
C ALA A 214 4.90 -7.64 6.23
N PRO A 215 4.70 -8.35 7.35
CA PRO A 215 5.16 -7.94 8.68
C PRO A 215 6.66 -7.65 8.75
N VAL A 216 7.05 -6.80 9.70
CA VAL A 216 8.47 -6.42 9.88
C VAL A 216 9.35 -7.66 10.06
N GLY A 217 10.41 -7.77 9.26
CA GLY A 217 11.32 -8.92 9.24
C GLY A 217 10.79 -10.18 8.52
N MET A 218 9.51 -10.24 8.16
CA MET A 218 8.93 -11.28 7.28
C MET A 218 8.88 -10.87 5.81
N ALA A 219 9.35 -9.66 5.47
CA ALA A 219 9.62 -9.27 4.10
C ALA A 219 10.66 -10.21 3.47
N ARG A 220 10.19 -11.18 2.66
CA ARG A 220 11.06 -11.98 1.79
C ARG A 220 11.92 -11.01 0.96
N PRO A 221 13.25 -11.18 0.86
CA PRO A 221 14.08 -10.32 0.02
C PRO A 221 13.76 -10.57 -1.47
N ARG A 222 12.72 -9.89 -1.95
CA ARG A 222 12.41 -9.71 -3.36
C ARG A 222 13.32 -8.61 -3.91
N PHE A 223 13.23 -8.38 -5.22
CA PHE A 223 14.11 -7.47 -5.92
C PHE A 223 13.40 -6.11 -6.08
N PRO A 224 13.76 -5.03 -5.36
CA PRO A 224 13.40 -3.67 -5.74
C PRO A 224 13.64 -3.42 -7.23
N GLY A 225 12.54 -3.19 -7.96
CA GLY A 225 12.50 -3.14 -9.43
C GLY A 225 12.76 -1.74 -9.98
N THR A 226 13.96 -1.23 -9.78
CA THR A 226 14.40 0.11 -10.22
C THR A 226 14.43 0.24 -11.76
N VAL A 227 13.29 0.48 -12.40
CA VAL A 227 13.18 0.58 -13.87
C VAL A 227 13.77 1.90 -14.38
N VAL A 228 14.98 1.87 -14.98
CA VAL A 228 15.69 3.08 -15.44
C VAL A 228 15.55 3.32 -16.95
N LEU A 229 14.47 3.98 -17.35
CA LEU A 229 14.23 4.34 -18.75
C LEU A 229 15.05 5.59 -19.12
N THR A 230 15.88 5.54 -20.17
CA THR A 230 16.73 6.69 -20.56
C THR A 230 16.51 7.16 -22.00
N GLY A 231 16.11 8.43 -22.16
CA GLY A 231 15.68 8.99 -23.45
C GLY A 231 14.96 10.32 -23.28
N THR A 232 14.22 10.76 -24.29
CA THR A 232 13.27 11.87 -24.15
C THR A 232 11.93 11.36 -23.63
N GLU A 233 11.22 12.19 -22.88
CA GLU A 233 9.86 11.90 -22.39
C GLU A 233 8.92 11.51 -23.54
N GLU A 234 9.04 12.18 -24.68
CA GLU A 234 8.24 11.95 -25.89
C GLU A 234 8.48 10.57 -26.52
N ALA A 235 9.74 10.12 -26.61
CA ALA A 235 10.07 8.79 -27.13
C ALA A 235 9.56 7.69 -26.20
N ILE A 236 9.73 7.89 -24.89
CA ILE A 236 9.38 6.90 -23.85
C ILE A 236 7.86 6.83 -23.66
N ALA A 237 7.12 7.93 -23.80
CA ALA A 237 5.65 7.93 -23.84
C ALA A 237 5.06 7.17 -25.06
N GLY A 238 5.86 6.94 -26.10
CA GLY A 238 5.49 6.16 -27.28
C GLY A 238 5.68 4.64 -27.16
N GLU A 239 6.49 4.15 -26.22
CA GLU A 239 6.73 2.71 -26.04
C GLU A 239 5.70 2.08 -25.08
N GLY A 240 4.93 1.10 -25.56
CA GLY A 240 3.87 0.45 -24.77
C GLY A 240 4.36 -0.12 -23.42
N LEU A 241 5.52 -0.79 -23.41
CA LEU A 241 6.07 -1.36 -22.18
C LEU A 241 6.50 -0.27 -21.17
N ALA A 242 6.90 0.91 -21.62
CA ALA A 242 7.20 2.03 -20.72
C ALA A 242 5.91 2.60 -20.10
N ARG A 243 4.84 2.72 -20.90
CA ARG A 243 3.51 3.16 -20.44
C ARG A 243 2.89 2.16 -19.45
N ASP A 244 3.03 0.85 -19.69
CA ASP A 244 2.55 -0.23 -18.82
C ASP A 244 3.28 -0.29 -17.45
N LEU A 245 4.50 0.23 -17.39
CA LEU A 245 5.31 0.27 -16.17
C LEU A 245 5.20 1.62 -15.43
N GLN A 246 4.94 2.73 -16.12
CA GLN A 246 4.90 4.09 -15.57
C GLN A 246 4.17 4.33 -14.22
N PRO A 247 3.04 3.66 -13.87
CA PRO A 247 2.32 3.96 -12.61
C PRO A 247 2.93 3.34 -11.32
N ARG A 248 4.22 2.94 -11.31
CA ARG A 248 4.86 2.23 -10.17
C ARG A 248 5.93 3.09 -9.48
N ARG A 249 6.09 2.92 -8.15
CA ARG A 249 6.97 3.73 -7.29
C ARG A 249 8.44 3.75 -7.77
N ASP A 250 8.95 2.63 -8.27
CA ASP A 250 10.38 2.40 -8.56
C ASP A 250 10.80 2.72 -10.01
N VAL A 251 9.90 3.30 -10.81
CA VAL A 251 10.16 3.58 -12.23
C VAL A 251 10.78 4.97 -12.38
N HIS A 252 12.09 5.01 -12.58
CA HIS A 252 12.87 6.23 -12.63
C HIS A 252 13.26 6.62 -14.06
N LEU A 253 12.67 7.71 -14.55
CA LEU A 253 13.03 8.31 -15.83
C LEU A 253 14.34 9.09 -15.73
N LEU A 254 15.33 8.79 -16.58
CA LEU A 254 16.60 9.53 -16.67
C LEU A 254 16.81 10.13 -18.07
N SER A 255 16.53 11.42 -18.24
CA SER A 255 16.72 12.09 -19.53
C SER A 255 18.18 12.46 -19.80
N VAL A 256 18.92 11.54 -20.45
CA VAL A 256 20.33 11.71 -20.81
C VAL A 256 20.49 12.49 -22.13
N ARG A 257 20.11 13.77 -22.10
CA ARG A 257 20.38 14.72 -23.20
C ARG A 257 21.86 15.15 -23.18
N THR A 258 22.78 14.31 -23.67
CA THR A 258 24.20 14.69 -23.89
C THR A 258 25.00 13.84 -24.89
N ALA A 259 24.47 12.71 -25.38
CA ALA A 259 25.26 11.76 -26.19
C ALA A 259 25.72 12.34 -27.55
N GLU A 260 24.93 13.23 -28.16
CA GLU A 260 25.17 13.76 -29.51
C GLU A 260 26.43 14.64 -29.57
N GLU A 261 26.59 15.59 -28.64
CA GLU A 261 27.68 16.57 -28.71
C GLU A 261 29.06 15.94 -28.42
N ALA A 262 29.13 15.00 -27.48
CA ALA A 262 30.35 14.25 -27.20
C ALA A 262 30.75 13.37 -28.40
N SER A 263 29.78 12.72 -29.05
CA SER A 263 30.01 11.94 -30.26
C SER A 263 30.49 12.81 -31.41
N PHE A 264 29.86 13.98 -31.63
CA PHE A 264 30.23 14.91 -32.70
C PHE A 264 31.65 15.47 -32.52
N ARG A 265 32.04 15.83 -31.28
CA ARG A 265 33.42 16.24 -30.96
C ARG A 265 34.43 15.11 -31.15
N THR A 266 34.05 13.86 -30.89
CA THR A 266 34.91 12.68 -31.11
C THR A 266 35.10 12.41 -32.61
N VAL A 267 34.05 12.53 -33.43
CA VAL A 267 34.12 12.40 -34.89
C VAL A 267 34.96 13.52 -35.52
N LEU A 268 34.89 14.74 -34.99
CA LEU A 268 35.75 15.86 -35.41
C LEU A 268 37.21 15.74 -34.92
N GLN A 269 37.52 14.73 -34.08
CA GLN A 269 38.88 14.38 -33.66
C GLN A 269 39.44 13.16 -34.40
N ASP A 270 38.68 12.59 -35.35
CA ASP A 270 39.16 11.49 -36.20
C ASP A 270 40.08 12.03 -37.31
N ASP A 271 41.33 11.55 -37.35
CA ASP A 271 42.34 11.94 -38.33
C ASP A 271 41.88 11.73 -39.79
N HIS A 272 41.01 10.76 -40.06
CA HIS A 272 40.47 10.51 -41.40
C HIS A 272 39.44 11.57 -41.80
N VAL A 273 38.61 12.03 -40.85
CA VAL A 273 37.66 13.13 -41.06
C VAL A 273 38.42 14.45 -41.23
N ILE A 274 39.42 14.73 -40.37
CA ILE A 274 40.29 15.90 -40.48
C ILE A 274 41.04 15.90 -41.82
N THR A 275 41.65 14.78 -42.21
CA THR A 275 42.35 14.64 -43.51
C THR A 275 41.40 14.85 -44.68
N THR A 276 40.16 14.35 -44.59
CA THR A 276 39.15 14.53 -45.64
C THR A 276 38.71 15.99 -45.77
N LEU A 277 38.47 16.68 -44.65
CA LEU A 277 38.14 18.12 -44.64
C LEU A 277 39.30 18.96 -45.18
N MET A 278 40.54 18.69 -44.75
CA MET A 278 41.75 19.35 -45.25
C MET A 278 41.93 19.14 -46.77
N ARG A 279 41.74 17.92 -47.27
CA ARG A 279 41.81 17.60 -48.70
C ARG A 279 40.72 18.30 -49.51
N THR A 280 39.50 18.38 -48.98
CA THR A 280 38.32 18.93 -49.68
C THR A 280 38.34 20.47 -49.71
N THR A 281 38.91 21.10 -48.68
CA THR A 281 39.05 22.58 -48.59
C THR A 281 40.42 23.09 -49.06
N GLY A 282 41.33 22.20 -49.44
CA GLY A 282 42.72 22.53 -49.78
C GLY A 282 43.52 23.17 -48.63
N GLY A 283 43.11 22.95 -47.38
CA GLY A 283 43.64 23.63 -46.20
C GLY A 283 43.25 25.11 -46.08
N SER A 284 42.34 25.62 -46.93
CA SER A 284 41.87 27.00 -46.85
C SER A 284 40.96 27.20 -45.64
N VAL A 285 41.47 27.92 -44.63
CA VAL A 285 40.71 28.27 -43.41
C VAL A 285 39.44 29.09 -43.72
N ALA A 286 39.42 29.81 -44.85
CA ALA A 286 38.22 30.52 -45.31
C ALA A 286 37.14 29.56 -45.82
N LEU A 287 37.49 28.64 -46.74
CA LEU A 287 36.56 27.62 -47.25
C LEU A 287 36.13 26.64 -46.16
N LEU A 288 37.02 26.27 -45.25
CA LEU A 288 36.69 25.40 -44.11
C LEU A 288 35.72 26.09 -43.14
N ARG A 289 35.84 27.41 -42.95
CA ARG A 289 34.86 28.20 -42.20
C ARG A 289 33.53 28.30 -42.94
N GLU A 290 33.54 28.68 -44.21
CA GLU A 290 32.34 28.80 -45.05
C GLU A 290 31.57 27.47 -45.13
N LEU A 291 32.27 26.34 -45.23
CA LEU A 291 31.68 25.00 -45.23
C LEU A 291 31.08 24.65 -43.86
N LEU A 292 31.75 24.98 -42.75
CA LEU A 292 31.20 24.82 -41.38
C LEU A 292 30.02 25.75 -41.10
N GLU A 293 30.03 26.98 -41.62
CA GLU A 293 28.93 27.97 -41.52
C GLU A 293 27.76 27.61 -42.44
N SER A 294 27.99 26.79 -43.48
CA SER A 294 26.94 26.24 -44.36
C SER A 294 26.22 25.01 -43.81
N LEU A 295 26.72 24.39 -42.72
CA LEU A 295 26.05 23.25 -42.09
C LEU A 295 24.77 23.73 -41.37
N PRO A 296 23.59 23.15 -41.67
CA PRO A 296 22.36 23.51 -40.98
C PRO A 296 22.45 23.32 -39.46
N GLY A 297 21.88 24.26 -38.71
CA GLY A 297 21.96 24.31 -37.24
C GLY A 297 21.28 23.13 -36.52
N ARG A 298 20.58 22.23 -37.23
CA ARG A 298 20.02 20.99 -36.70
C ARG A 298 20.19 19.82 -37.69
N LEU A 299 20.49 18.64 -37.15
CA LEU A 299 20.58 17.37 -37.88
C LEU A 299 19.27 17.00 -38.64
N GLN A 300 18.13 17.53 -38.18
CA GLN A 300 16.82 17.38 -38.81
C GLN A 300 16.73 18.07 -40.19
N ASP A 301 17.49 19.14 -40.41
CA ASP A 301 17.42 19.94 -41.65
C ASP A 301 18.21 19.27 -42.78
N LEU A 302 19.35 18.65 -42.45
CA LEU A 302 20.10 17.77 -43.37
C LEU A 302 19.25 16.58 -43.83
N ARG A 303 18.55 15.90 -42.91
CA ARG A 303 17.62 14.81 -43.27
C ARG A 303 16.46 15.30 -44.14
N HIS A 304 15.95 16.51 -43.91
CA HIS A 304 14.95 17.14 -44.78
C HIS A 304 15.43 17.25 -46.22
N GLN A 305 16.67 17.73 -46.41
CA GLN A 305 17.27 17.91 -47.73
C GLN A 305 17.56 16.57 -48.43
N GLN A 306 17.94 15.54 -47.68
CA GLN A 306 18.13 14.16 -48.18
C GLN A 306 16.80 13.51 -48.60
N ILE A 307 15.75 13.61 -47.77
CA ILE A 307 14.43 13.03 -48.09
C ILE A 307 13.80 13.67 -49.33
N GLY A 308 14.04 14.98 -49.54
CA GLY A 308 13.62 15.70 -50.75
C GLY A 308 14.32 15.27 -52.04
N ALA A 309 15.43 14.53 -51.96
CA ALA A 309 16.20 14.05 -53.11
C ALA A 309 15.90 12.59 -53.51
N LEU A 310 15.04 11.88 -52.76
CA LEU A 310 14.69 10.49 -53.02
C LEU A 310 13.80 10.33 -54.25
N GLN A 311 14.04 9.26 -55.02
CA GLN A 311 13.15 8.84 -56.11
C GLN A 311 11.79 8.41 -55.56
N ASP A 312 10.72 8.55 -56.36
CA ASP A 312 9.36 8.28 -55.88
C ASP A 312 9.18 6.82 -55.44
N ALA A 313 9.78 5.85 -56.15
CA ALA A 313 9.75 4.44 -55.76
C ALA A 313 10.48 4.17 -54.41
N GLU A 314 11.60 4.85 -54.15
CA GLU A 314 12.32 4.77 -52.87
C GLU A 314 11.45 5.36 -51.74
N ARG A 315 10.82 6.51 -51.99
CA ARG A 315 9.89 7.16 -51.05
C ARG A 315 8.70 6.28 -50.74
N MET A 316 8.07 5.65 -51.74
CA MET A 316 6.93 4.74 -51.56
C MET A 316 7.30 3.48 -50.75
N VAL A 317 8.54 2.97 -50.86
CA VAL A 317 9.02 1.87 -50.01
C VAL A 317 9.26 2.32 -48.57
N LEU A 318 9.79 3.52 -48.35
CA LEU A 318 9.89 4.11 -47.00
C LEU A 318 8.50 4.37 -46.38
N GLU A 319 7.52 4.83 -47.17
CA GLU A 319 6.12 4.96 -46.72
C GLU A 319 5.56 3.61 -46.26
N ALA A 320 5.69 2.58 -47.10
CA ALA A 320 5.25 1.23 -46.78
C ALA A 320 5.92 0.69 -45.51
N LEU A 321 7.22 0.92 -45.33
CA LEU A 321 7.97 0.48 -44.15
C LEU A 321 7.56 1.27 -42.88
N ALA A 322 7.34 2.58 -43.01
CA ALA A 322 6.95 3.43 -41.90
C ALA A 322 5.57 3.06 -41.36
N VAL A 323 4.63 2.73 -42.26
CA VAL A 323 3.28 2.23 -41.95
C VAL A 323 3.29 0.78 -41.47
N ALA A 324 4.18 -0.08 -41.99
CA ALA A 324 4.33 -1.46 -41.51
C ALA A 324 4.82 -1.56 -40.05
N GLY A 325 5.50 -0.52 -39.54
CA GLY A 325 5.79 -0.38 -38.11
C GLY A 325 6.85 -1.32 -37.53
N ARG A 326 7.43 -2.23 -38.34
CA ARG A 326 8.30 -3.33 -37.90
C ARG A 326 9.26 -3.79 -39.02
N PRO A 327 10.35 -4.51 -38.67
CA PRO A 327 11.21 -5.20 -39.64
C PRO A 327 10.40 -6.03 -40.64
N SER A 328 10.53 -5.71 -41.92
CA SER A 328 9.68 -6.26 -42.99
C SER A 328 10.53 -6.68 -44.19
N ARG A 329 10.11 -7.72 -44.91
CA ARG A 329 10.82 -8.21 -46.09
C ARG A 329 10.69 -7.21 -47.26
N PRO A 330 11.73 -7.00 -48.08
CA PRO A 330 11.66 -6.11 -49.25
C PRO A 330 10.52 -6.41 -50.24
N ASP A 331 10.25 -7.68 -50.54
CA ASP A 331 9.18 -8.11 -51.45
C ASP A 331 7.78 -7.74 -50.91
N PHE A 332 7.56 -7.95 -49.61
CA PHE A 332 6.33 -7.55 -48.93
C PHE A 332 6.12 -6.03 -49.02
N LEU A 333 7.17 -5.25 -48.77
CA LEU A 333 7.12 -3.80 -48.83
C LEU A 333 6.88 -3.25 -50.24
N LEU A 334 7.42 -3.90 -51.28
CA LEU A 334 7.12 -3.55 -52.67
C LEU A 334 5.65 -3.84 -53.04
N ARG A 335 5.12 -5.01 -52.62
CA ARG A 335 3.68 -5.34 -52.78
C ARG A 335 2.77 -4.34 -52.06
N VAL A 336 3.17 -3.85 -50.88
CA VAL A 336 2.47 -2.80 -50.11
C VAL A 336 2.57 -1.44 -50.78
N ALA A 337 3.77 -1.01 -51.18
CA ALA A 337 4.03 0.30 -51.78
C ALA A 337 3.28 0.52 -53.09
N GLY A 338 3.08 -0.57 -53.86
CA GLY A 338 2.48 -0.55 -55.19
C GLY A 338 3.48 -0.21 -56.30
N VAL A 339 4.74 -0.64 -56.14
CA VAL A 339 5.78 -0.48 -57.15
C VAL A 339 5.74 -1.68 -58.10
N GLU A 340 5.39 -1.45 -59.36
CA GLU A 340 5.38 -2.45 -60.44
C GLU A 340 6.54 -2.16 -61.42
N GLY A 341 7.49 -3.08 -61.54
CA GLY A 341 8.68 -2.93 -62.39
C GLY A 341 9.95 -3.48 -61.73
N ASP A 342 11.11 -3.03 -62.21
CA ASP A 342 12.40 -3.29 -61.55
C ASP A 342 12.41 -2.68 -60.14
N ALA A 343 12.86 -3.46 -59.15
CA ALA A 343 12.88 -3.01 -57.77
C ALA A 343 13.90 -1.86 -57.57
N PRO A 344 13.52 -0.75 -56.90
CA PRO A 344 14.46 0.33 -56.61
C PRO A 344 15.63 -0.20 -55.78
N SER A 345 16.85 0.23 -56.13
CA SER A 345 18.06 -0.29 -55.49
C SER A 345 18.14 0.17 -54.04
N LEU A 346 17.75 -0.70 -53.11
CA LEU A 346 17.82 -0.47 -51.65
C LEU A 346 19.26 -0.29 -51.11
N SER A 347 20.25 -0.11 -51.98
CA SER A 347 21.60 0.36 -51.66
C SER A 347 21.61 1.85 -51.34
N SER A 348 20.99 2.70 -52.16
CA SER A 348 20.88 4.15 -51.95
C SER A 348 20.29 4.50 -50.58
N LEU A 349 19.16 3.88 -50.22
CA LEU A 349 18.49 4.07 -48.93
C LEU A 349 19.33 3.61 -47.72
N ALA A 350 20.22 2.64 -47.91
CA ALA A 350 21.14 2.17 -46.87
C ALA A 350 22.41 3.04 -46.78
N GLU A 351 22.92 3.51 -47.92
CA GLU A 351 24.06 4.44 -48.04
C GLU A 351 23.70 5.84 -47.49
N LEU A 352 22.45 6.27 -47.66
CA LEU A 352 21.87 7.46 -47.02
C LEU A 352 21.52 7.25 -45.53
N GLY A 353 21.67 6.04 -44.99
CA GLY A 353 21.37 5.72 -43.59
C GLY A 353 19.88 5.78 -43.21
N LEU A 354 18.97 5.69 -44.20
CA LEU A 354 17.52 5.77 -43.99
C LEU A 354 16.89 4.40 -43.65
N ILE A 355 17.51 3.30 -44.08
CA ILE A 355 17.13 1.93 -43.69
C ILE A 355 18.33 1.13 -43.20
N HIS A 356 18.08 0.26 -42.22
CA HIS A 356 19.00 -0.78 -41.77
C HIS A 356 18.57 -2.14 -42.34
N ARG A 357 19.57 -2.99 -42.65
CA ARG A 357 19.39 -4.36 -43.11
C ARG A 357 19.68 -5.33 -41.97
N GLN A 358 18.82 -6.31 -41.76
CA GLN A 358 19.01 -7.37 -40.77
C GLN A 358 18.61 -8.73 -41.37
N VAL A 359 19.26 -9.81 -40.93
CA VAL A 359 18.94 -11.18 -41.37
C VAL A 359 18.35 -11.96 -40.20
N SER A 360 17.13 -12.47 -40.37
CA SER A 360 16.41 -13.23 -39.34
C SER A 360 15.91 -14.54 -39.92
N ARG A 361 16.23 -15.67 -39.26
CA ARG A 361 15.88 -17.04 -39.71
C ARG A 361 16.27 -17.36 -41.17
N GLY A 362 17.28 -16.68 -41.71
CA GLY A 362 17.75 -16.82 -43.10
C GLY A 362 17.13 -15.83 -44.10
N GLU A 363 16.18 -15.00 -43.67
CA GLU A 363 15.50 -14.01 -44.51
C GLU A 363 16.07 -12.60 -44.32
N LEU A 364 16.16 -11.82 -45.39
CA LEU A 364 16.51 -10.40 -45.34
C LEU A 364 15.28 -9.56 -44.96
N LEU A 365 15.40 -8.81 -43.88
CA LEU A 365 14.44 -7.80 -43.44
C LEU A 365 15.09 -6.41 -43.51
N ILE A 366 14.28 -5.39 -43.77
CA ILE A 366 14.67 -3.98 -43.63
C ILE A 366 13.80 -3.29 -42.59
N ASP A 367 14.38 -2.31 -41.90
CA ASP A 367 13.74 -1.49 -40.87
C ASP A 367 14.36 -0.08 -40.84
N PHE A 368 13.74 0.86 -40.13
CA PHE A 368 14.33 2.17 -39.87
C PHE A 368 15.49 2.07 -38.86
N PRO A 369 16.45 3.02 -38.86
CA PRO A 369 17.54 3.04 -37.88
C PRO A 369 17.08 3.31 -36.43
N SER A 370 15.93 3.96 -36.24
CA SER A 370 15.31 4.18 -34.92
C SER A 370 13.79 4.38 -35.01
N PRO A 371 13.03 4.21 -33.89
CA PRO A 371 11.60 4.47 -33.85
C PRO A 371 11.23 5.92 -34.17
N GLU A 372 12.05 6.90 -33.79
CA GLU A 372 11.83 8.32 -34.07
C GLU A 372 12.02 8.63 -35.55
N ALA A 373 13.00 8.00 -36.21
CA ALA A 373 13.19 8.12 -37.65
C ALA A 373 11.97 7.56 -38.41
N ARG A 374 11.38 6.46 -37.93
CA ARG A 374 10.12 5.91 -38.45
C ARG A 374 8.95 6.86 -38.22
N LEU A 375 8.80 7.39 -37.00
CA LEU A 375 7.69 8.28 -36.62
C LEU A 375 7.71 9.58 -37.43
N GLN A 376 8.87 10.24 -37.50
CA GLN A 376 9.08 11.46 -38.29
C GLN A 376 8.77 11.28 -39.79
N PHE A 377 8.88 10.05 -40.32
CA PHE A 377 8.46 9.72 -41.67
C PHE A 377 6.95 9.44 -41.75
N TYR A 378 6.44 8.57 -40.87
CA TYR A 378 5.03 8.18 -40.77
C TYR A 378 4.08 9.37 -40.62
N GLU A 379 4.42 10.34 -39.76
CA GLU A 379 3.62 11.55 -39.51
C GLU A 379 3.44 12.42 -40.76
N ARG A 380 4.42 12.42 -41.68
CA ARG A 380 4.40 13.19 -42.94
C ARG A 380 3.58 12.53 -44.03
N ILE A 381 3.27 11.24 -43.93
CA ILE A 381 2.45 10.52 -44.92
C ILE A 381 1.01 11.07 -44.85
N PRO A 382 0.44 11.59 -45.96
CA PRO A 382 -0.94 12.09 -45.98
C PRO A 382 -1.94 11.06 -45.43
N ARG A 383 -2.94 11.50 -44.65
CA ARG A 383 -3.87 10.59 -43.94
C ARG A 383 -4.50 9.53 -44.86
N GLU A 384 -4.95 9.93 -46.04
CA GLU A 384 -5.53 9.03 -47.04
C GLU A 384 -4.51 8.00 -47.55
N ARG A 385 -3.31 8.44 -47.94
CA ARG A 385 -2.20 7.57 -48.36
C ARG A 385 -1.80 6.58 -47.25
N ARG A 386 -1.80 7.04 -45.99
CA ARG A 386 -1.54 6.23 -44.80
C ARG A 386 -2.60 5.13 -44.63
N ALA A 387 -3.88 5.49 -44.72
CA ALA A 387 -5.01 4.55 -44.64
C ALA A 387 -4.98 3.50 -45.78
N GLN A 388 -4.66 3.92 -47.01
CA GLN A 388 -4.46 3.02 -48.16
C GLN A 388 -3.34 2.00 -47.91
N LEU A 389 -2.20 2.45 -47.37
CA LEU A 389 -1.08 1.56 -47.03
C LEU A 389 -1.44 0.59 -45.89
N HIS A 390 -2.13 1.06 -44.86
CA HIS A 390 -2.65 0.23 -43.78
C HIS A 390 -3.61 -0.86 -44.29
N ALA A 391 -4.61 -0.51 -45.10
CA ALA A 391 -5.52 -1.49 -45.73
C ALA A 391 -4.77 -2.54 -46.58
N ARG A 392 -3.76 -2.09 -47.35
CA ARG A 392 -2.98 -2.95 -48.23
C ARG A 392 -2.04 -3.88 -47.47
N ILE A 393 -1.48 -3.44 -46.34
CA ILE A 393 -0.75 -4.31 -45.39
C ILE A 393 -1.70 -5.35 -44.78
N ALA A 394 -2.87 -4.93 -44.29
CA ALA A 394 -3.82 -5.81 -43.63
C ALA A 394 -4.31 -6.93 -44.57
N ALA A 395 -4.67 -6.59 -45.82
CA ALA A 395 -5.08 -7.56 -46.84
C ALA A 395 -3.97 -8.57 -47.18
N LEU A 396 -2.70 -8.15 -47.25
CA LEU A 396 -1.55 -9.03 -47.53
C LEU A 396 -1.18 -9.93 -46.33
N LEU A 397 -1.47 -9.49 -45.11
CA LEU A 397 -1.33 -10.31 -43.90
C LEU A 397 -2.47 -11.32 -43.78
N GLU A 398 -3.70 -10.94 -44.14
CA GLU A 398 -4.84 -11.85 -44.21
C GLU A 398 -4.67 -12.90 -45.32
N GLU A 399 -4.15 -12.55 -46.50
CA GLU A 399 -3.78 -13.50 -47.56
C GLU A 399 -2.85 -14.60 -47.03
N ARG A 400 -1.78 -14.23 -46.31
CA ARG A 400 -0.82 -15.18 -45.72
C ARG A 400 -1.44 -16.02 -44.61
N SER A 401 -2.31 -15.44 -43.78
CA SER A 401 -3.05 -16.16 -42.74
C SER A 401 -3.96 -17.25 -43.34
N ARG A 402 -4.65 -16.94 -44.45
CA ARG A 402 -5.49 -17.92 -45.19
C ARG A 402 -4.67 -19.03 -45.85
N LEU A 403 -3.40 -18.79 -46.17
CA LEU A 403 -2.46 -19.79 -46.68
C LEU A 403 -1.82 -20.65 -45.57
N GLY A 404 -2.24 -20.48 -44.31
CA GLY A 404 -1.76 -21.28 -43.18
C GLY A 404 -0.45 -20.79 -42.58
N GLU A 405 0.06 -19.61 -42.96
CA GLU A 405 1.17 -18.99 -42.25
C GLU A 405 0.74 -18.49 -40.86
N ALA A 406 1.62 -18.63 -39.86
CA ALA A 406 1.38 -18.13 -38.52
C ALA A 406 1.46 -16.58 -38.47
N VAL A 407 0.35 -15.93 -38.81
CA VAL A 407 0.19 -14.47 -38.76
C VAL A 407 -0.60 -14.07 -37.50
N ASP A 408 -0.17 -12.97 -36.90
CA ASP A 408 -0.79 -12.37 -35.71
C ASP A 408 -2.09 -11.63 -36.07
N LEU A 409 -3.20 -11.97 -35.42
CA LEU A 409 -4.49 -11.29 -35.64
C LEU A 409 -4.54 -9.90 -35.00
N GLU A 410 -3.83 -9.65 -33.89
CA GLU A 410 -3.78 -8.30 -33.30
C GLU A 410 -3.17 -7.33 -34.32
N LEU A 411 -2.16 -7.77 -35.06
CA LEU A 411 -1.54 -6.98 -36.11
C LEU A 411 -2.47 -6.74 -37.31
N ILE A 412 -3.24 -7.75 -37.74
CA ILE A 412 -4.21 -7.59 -38.83
C ILE A 412 -5.32 -6.61 -38.41
N ALA A 413 -5.86 -6.76 -37.21
CA ALA A 413 -6.82 -5.83 -36.62
C ALA A 413 -6.24 -4.41 -36.52
N HIS A 414 -5.01 -4.25 -36.00
CA HIS A 414 -4.32 -2.97 -35.91
C HIS A 414 -4.23 -2.25 -37.26
N HIS A 415 -3.81 -2.94 -38.33
CA HIS A 415 -3.73 -2.32 -39.64
C HIS A 415 -5.12 -2.03 -40.24
N PHE A 416 -6.14 -2.87 -40.04
CA PHE A 416 -7.49 -2.51 -40.49
C PHE A 416 -8.10 -1.33 -39.72
N LEU A 417 -7.88 -1.22 -38.40
CA LEU A 417 -8.33 -0.09 -37.56
C LEU A 417 -7.73 1.26 -37.99
N HIS A 418 -6.54 1.25 -38.57
CA HIS A 418 -5.87 2.44 -39.11
C HIS A 418 -6.18 2.67 -40.61
N SER A 419 -7.26 2.07 -41.11
CA SER A 419 -7.75 2.21 -42.49
C SER A 419 -9.25 2.46 -42.52
N ASP A 420 -9.77 2.97 -43.64
CA ASP A 420 -11.21 3.26 -43.81
C ASP A 420 -12.07 1.99 -44.04
N ALA A 421 -11.52 0.78 -43.84
CA ALA A 421 -12.15 -0.51 -44.12
C ALA A 421 -13.01 -1.05 -42.95
N GLY A 422 -13.93 -0.22 -42.43
CA GLY A 422 -14.71 -0.47 -41.20
C GLY A 422 -15.17 -1.91 -40.94
N PRO A 423 -15.94 -2.58 -41.83
CA PRO A 423 -16.42 -3.94 -41.61
C PRO A 423 -15.31 -5.00 -41.46
N HIS A 424 -14.14 -4.79 -42.07
CA HIS A 424 -12.99 -5.68 -41.89
C HIS A 424 -12.28 -5.40 -40.56
N ALA A 425 -12.19 -4.14 -40.14
CA ALA A 425 -11.66 -3.76 -38.83
C ALA A 425 -12.47 -4.39 -37.69
N ILE A 426 -13.80 -4.30 -37.73
CA ILE A 426 -14.69 -4.88 -36.72
C ILE A 426 -14.47 -6.39 -36.59
N ARG A 427 -14.54 -7.14 -37.71
CA ARG A 427 -14.38 -8.60 -37.68
C ARG A 427 -13.01 -9.02 -37.13
N HIS A 428 -11.91 -8.48 -37.66
CA HIS A 428 -10.58 -8.87 -37.21
C HIS A 428 -10.30 -8.45 -35.77
N ALA A 429 -10.89 -7.35 -35.29
CA ALA A 429 -10.79 -6.93 -33.90
C ALA A 429 -11.58 -7.85 -32.95
N LEU A 430 -12.75 -8.35 -33.34
CA LEU A 430 -13.48 -9.40 -32.60
C LEU A 430 -12.66 -10.71 -32.56
N GLU A 431 -12.15 -11.18 -33.71
CA GLU A 431 -11.32 -12.39 -33.77
C GLU A 431 -10.01 -12.26 -32.97
N ALA A 432 -9.42 -11.06 -32.90
CA ALA A 432 -8.26 -10.77 -32.06
C ALA A 432 -8.62 -10.71 -30.57
N ALA A 433 -9.74 -10.06 -30.22
CA ALA A 433 -10.22 -9.96 -28.84
C ALA A 433 -10.56 -11.34 -28.24
N ASP A 434 -11.20 -12.22 -29.00
CA ASP A 434 -11.50 -13.60 -28.58
C ASP A 434 -10.22 -14.39 -28.28
N ARG A 435 -9.18 -14.27 -29.12
CA ARG A 435 -7.87 -14.89 -28.84
C ARG A 435 -7.19 -14.28 -27.61
N LEU A 436 -7.25 -12.96 -27.47
CA LEU A 436 -6.66 -12.26 -26.31
C LEU A 436 -7.37 -12.67 -25.01
N HIS A 437 -8.70 -12.79 -25.02
CA HIS A 437 -9.51 -13.27 -23.90
C HIS A 437 -9.11 -14.70 -23.47
N VAL A 438 -8.97 -15.63 -24.41
CA VAL A 438 -8.47 -17.00 -24.13
C VAL A 438 -7.04 -17.01 -23.58
N SER A 439 -6.23 -16.00 -23.89
CA SER A 439 -4.88 -15.80 -23.32
C SER A 439 -4.85 -14.96 -22.04
N TYR A 440 -6.01 -14.66 -21.42
CA TYR A 440 -6.16 -13.80 -20.24
C TYR A 440 -5.66 -12.35 -20.41
N ALA A 441 -5.44 -11.90 -21.64
CA ALA A 441 -4.95 -10.57 -22.00
C ALA A 441 -6.10 -9.52 -22.05
N PHE A 442 -6.97 -9.54 -21.03
CA PHE A 442 -8.26 -8.82 -21.04
C PHE A 442 -8.14 -7.32 -21.28
N GLN A 443 -7.18 -6.65 -20.63
CA GLN A 443 -6.88 -5.22 -20.86
C GLN A 443 -6.62 -4.90 -22.35
N ARG A 444 -5.92 -5.80 -23.06
CA ARG A 444 -5.58 -5.62 -24.48
C ARG A 444 -6.79 -5.89 -25.39
N ALA A 445 -7.61 -6.87 -25.06
CA ALA A 445 -8.90 -7.09 -25.72
C ALA A 445 -9.82 -5.87 -25.56
N ASN A 446 -9.87 -5.28 -24.36
CA ASN A 446 -10.65 -4.07 -24.09
C ASN A 446 -10.17 -2.87 -24.91
N GLU A 447 -8.87 -2.60 -24.96
CA GLU A 447 -8.30 -1.51 -25.77
C GLU A 447 -8.71 -1.60 -27.26
N ILE A 448 -8.65 -2.82 -27.81
CA ILE A 448 -9.05 -3.09 -29.20
C ILE A 448 -10.56 -2.86 -29.38
N LEU A 449 -11.40 -3.48 -28.55
CA LEU A 449 -12.86 -3.39 -28.68
C LEU A 449 -13.42 -1.99 -28.44
N VAL A 450 -12.85 -1.22 -27.50
CA VAL A 450 -13.22 0.20 -27.29
C VAL A 450 -12.86 1.03 -28.53
N THR A 451 -11.68 0.81 -29.12
CA THR A 451 -11.27 1.49 -30.36
C THR A 451 -12.20 1.16 -31.54
N VAL A 452 -12.76 -0.05 -31.57
CA VAL A 452 -13.76 -0.45 -32.58
C VAL A 452 -15.11 0.23 -32.34
N LEU A 453 -15.55 0.35 -31.08
CA LEU A 453 -16.89 0.85 -30.72
C LEU A 453 -17.15 2.29 -31.20
N ASP A 454 -16.11 3.12 -31.27
CA ASP A 454 -16.16 4.49 -31.81
C ASP A 454 -16.29 4.55 -33.35
N MET A 455 -16.17 3.42 -34.06
CA MET A 455 -16.27 3.36 -35.53
C MET A 455 -17.74 3.35 -36.01
N PRO A 456 -18.03 3.89 -37.21
CA PRO A 456 -19.34 3.73 -37.84
C PRO A 456 -19.64 2.25 -38.15
N MET A 457 -20.72 1.73 -37.57
CA MET A 457 -21.18 0.36 -37.71
C MET A 457 -22.71 0.26 -37.58
N ASP A 458 -23.27 -0.85 -38.09
CA ASP A 458 -24.66 -1.23 -37.87
C ASP A 458 -24.88 -1.81 -36.46
N ASP A 459 -26.16 -1.96 -36.11
CA ASP A 459 -26.57 -2.39 -34.77
C ASP A 459 -26.23 -3.86 -34.44
N PRO A 460 -26.34 -4.85 -35.36
CA PRO A 460 -25.81 -6.20 -35.15
C PRO A 460 -24.31 -6.25 -34.83
N HIS A 461 -23.46 -5.49 -35.55
CA HIS A 461 -22.03 -5.43 -35.24
C HIS A 461 -21.76 -4.70 -33.92
N ARG A 462 -22.52 -3.62 -33.62
CA ARG A 462 -22.44 -2.92 -32.33
C ARG A 462 -22.76 -3.85 -31.17
N ASP A 463 -23.79 -4.68 -31.30
CA ASP A 463 -24.19 -5.59 -30.25
C ASP A 463 -23.16 -6.72 -30.00
N GLN A 464 -22.51 -7.23 -31.06
CA GLN A 464 -21.38 -8.16 -30.92
C GLN A 464 -20.19 -7.54 -30.19
N VAL A 465 -19.79 -6.31 -30.56
CA VAL A 465 -18.70 -5.58 -29.89
C VAL A 465 -19.05 -5.28 -28.43
N LEU A 466 -20.27 -4.85 -28.14
CA LEU A 466 -20.74 -4.63 -26.77
C LEU A 466 -20.80 -5.93 -25.97
N THR A 467 -21.20 -7.06 -26.56
CA THR A 467 -21.20 -8.38 -25.90
C THR A 467 -19.79 -8.77 -25.45
N ARG A 468 -18.79 -8.66 -26.34
CA ARG A 468 -17.40 -8.93 -25.96
C ARG A 468 -16.83 -7.91 -24.97
N LEU A 469 -17.24 -6.64 -25.03
CA LEU A 469 -16.89 -5.65 -24.01
C LEU A 469 -17.47 -5.99 -22.63
N VAL A 470 -18.70 -6.52 -22.55
CA VAL A 470 -19.28 -6.99 -21.28
C VAL A 470 -18.47 -8.16 -20.72
N GLU A 471 -18.17 -9.17 -21.54
CA GLU A 471 -17.38 -10.35 -21.12
C GLU A 471 -15.96 -9.98 -20.68
N VAL A 472 -15.29 -9.09 -21.42
CA VAL A 472 -13.95 -8.61 -21.08
C VAL A 472 -13.96 -7.70 -19.85
N CYS A 473 -14.93 -6.79 -19.69
CA CYS A 473 -15.06 -5.98 -18.48
C CYS A 473 -15.32 -6.84 -17.22
N VAL A 474 -16.16 -7.87 -17.32
CA VAL A 474 -16.36 -8.87 -16.24
C VAL A 474 -15.05 -9.57 -15.90
N ALA A 475 -14.29 -10.02 -16.91
CA ALA A 475 -13.01 -10.68 -16.70
C ALA A 475 -11.91 -9.77 -16.11
N MET A 476 -12.05 -8.44 -16.23
CA MET A 476 -11.20 -7.43 -15.57
C MET A 476 -11.71 -7.00 -14.18
N GLY A 477 -12.90 -7.44 -13.75
CA GLY A 477 -13.56 -6.97 -12.52
C GLY A 477 -14.23 -5.58 -12.61
N ASP A 478 -14.30 -4.99 -13.81
CA ASP A 478 -14.93 -3.69 -14.11
C ASP A 478 -16.44 -3.85 -14.29
N SER A 479 -17.14 -4.08 -13.16
CA SER A 479 -18.59 -4.24 -13.13
C SER A 479 -19.34 -3.00 -13.62
N ASP A 480 -18.79 -1.80 -13.42
CA ASP A 480 -19.43 -0.54 -13.85
C ASP A 480 -19.47 -0.43 -15.38
N ARG A 481 -18.37 -0.69 -16.09
CA ARG A 481 -18.39 -0.73 -17.56
C ARG A 481 -19.18 -1.92 -18.09
N ALA A 482 -19.12 -3.08 -17.45
CA ALA A 482 -19.95 -4.23 -17.85
C ALA A 482 -21.46 -3.89 -17.79
N ILE A 483 -21.91 -3.24 -16.72
CA ILE A 483 -23.31 -2.77 -16.58
C ILE A 483 -23.65 -1.73 -17.66
N ALA A 484 -22.76 -0.78 -17.93
CA ALA A 484 -22.97 0.27 -18.93
C ALA A 484 -23.03 -0.29 -20.36
N HIS A 485 -22.10 -1.15 -20.77
CA HIS A 485 -22.10 -1.79 -22.08
C HIS A 485 -23.31 -2.72 -22.25
N ASN A 486 -23.70 -3.48 -21.22
CA ASN A 486 -24.89 -4.32 -21.28
C ASN A 486 -26.20 -3.50 -21.27
N ALA A 487 -26.20 -2.28 -20.74
CA ALA A 487 -27.32 -1.34 -20.91
C ALA A 487 -27.39 -0.78 -22.34
N ALA A 488 -26.24 -0.52 -22.97
CA ALA A 488 -26.17 -0.06 -24.36
C ALA A 488 -26.67 -1.13 -25.34
N ARG A 489 -26.43 -2.43 -25.08
CA ARG A 489 -26.96 -3.55 -25.88
C ARG A 489 -28.47 -3.45 -26.13
N LEU A 490 -29.26 -3.02 -25.15
CA LEU A 490 -30.73 -2.86 -25.28
C LEU A 490 -31.16 -1.86 -26.37
N GLN A 491 -30.25 -1.04 -26.90
CA GLN A 491 -30.53 -0.05 -27.95
C GLN A 491 -30.29 -0.61 -29.37
N CYS A 492 -29.50 -1.68 -29.51
CA CYS A 492 -29.09 -2.28 -30.79
C CYS A 492 -29.48 -3.75 -30.95
N ALA A 493 -29.66 -4.50 -29.86
CA ALA A 493 -30.05 -5.90 -29.86
C ALA A 493 -31.51 -6.13 -30.30
N PRO A 494 -31.81 -7.26 -30.95
CA PRO A 494 -33.18 -7.62 -31.33
C PRO A 494 -34.06 -7.86 -30.11
N ALA A 495 -35.36 -7.60 -30.26
CA ALA A 495 -36.32 -7.57 -29.14
C ALA A 495 -36.48 -8.92 -28.41
N ASP A 496 -36.12 -10.03 -29.03
CA ASP A 496 -36.22 -11.37 -28.46
C ASP A 496 -34.98 -11.75 -27.60
N GLU A 497 -33.87 -11.02 -27.73
CA GLU A 497 -32.72 -11.06 -26.79
C GLU A 497 -32.92 -10.19 -25.56
N HIS A 498 -33.90 -9.27 -25.54
CA HIS A 498 -34.06 -8.29 -24.44
C HIS A 498 -34.28 -8.96 -23.08
N ALA A 499 -34.89 -10.16 -23.05
CA ALA A 499 -35.01 -10.97 -21.83
C ALA A 499 -33.64 -11.40 -21.28
N ALA A 500 -32.76 -11.94 -22.14
CA ALA A 500 -31.43 -12.39 -21.76
C ALA A 500 -30.51 -11.21 -21.39
N ILE A 501 -30.63 -10.08 -22.09
CA ILE A 501 -29.87 -8.85 -21.77
C ILE A 501 -30.32 -8.27 -20.43
N HIS A 502 -31.63 -8.21 -20.16
CA HIS A 502 -32.14 -7.81 -18.85
C HIS A 502 -31.72 -8.78 -17.73
N ARG A 503 -31.73 -10.10 -17.97
CA ARG A 503 -31.18 -11.07 -17.01
C ARG A 503 -29.70 -10.81 -16.76
N ARG A 504 -28.86 -10.69 -17.80
CA ARG A 504 -27.42 -10.45 -17.60
C ARG A 504 -27.15 -9.11 -16.91
N HIS A 505 -27.99 -8.09 -17.15
CA HIS A 505 -27.92 -6.83 -16.41
C HIS A 505 -28.27 -7.01 -14.93
N GLY A 506 -29.25 -7.87 -14.61
CA GLY A 506 -29.57 -8.26 -13.24
C GLY A 506 -28.44 -9.08 -12.59
N GLU A 507 -27.85 -10.06 -13.29
CA GLU A 507 -26.70 -10.83 -12.80
C GLU A 507 -25.51 -9.91 -12.48
N LEU A 508 -25.17 -8.96 -13.37
CA LEU A 508 -24.12 -7.97 -13.13
C LEU A 508 -24.39 -7.05 -11.92
N LEU A 509 -25.65 -6.71 -11.67
CA LEU A 509 -26.05 -5.94 -10.47
C LEU A 509 -25.98 -6.79 -9.20
N THR A 510 -26.31 -8.09 -9.26
CA THR A 510 -26.08 -9.05 -8.16
C THR A 510 -24.59 -9.24 -7.88
N GLU A 511 -23.76 -9.36 -8.91
CA GLU A 511 -22.29 -9.41 -8.82
C GLU A 511 -21.70 -8.12 -8.20
N ARG A 512 -22.34 -6.98 -8.43
CA ARG A 512 -22.01 -5.68 -7.82
C ARG A 512 -22.44 -5.54 -6.36
N GLY A 513 -23.57 -6.14 -5.97
CA GLY A 513 -24.25 -5.95 -4.68
C GLY A 513 -25.54 -5.11 -4.72
N SER A 514 -25.96 -4.63 -5.90
CA SER A 514 -27.14 -3.78 -6.10
C SER A 514 -28.43 -4.61 -6.25
N TYR A 515 -28.77 -5.38 -5.21
CA TYR A 515 -29.78 -6.45 -5.31
C TYR A 515 -31.20 -5.95 -5.64
N ASP A 516 -31.63 -4.79 -5.14
CA ASP A 516 -32.96 -4.26 -5.45
C ASP A 516 -33.11 -3.81 -6.91
N ASP A 517 -32.05 -3.30 -7.52
CA ASP A 517 -32.03 -3.01 -8.97
C ASP A 517 -31.90 -4.30 -9.79
N ALA A 518 -31.15 -5.29 -9.29
CA ALA A 518 -31.07 -6.62 -9.91
C ALA A 518 -32.46 -7.29 -9.99
N LEU A 519 -33.23 -7.25 -8.90
CA LEU A 519 -34.59 -7.80 -8.82
C LEU A 519 -35.53 -7.12 -9.83
N GLN A 520 -35.55 -5.78 -9.89
CA GLN A 520 -36.29 -5.03 -10.90
C GLN A 520 -35.89 -5.41 -12.34
N ARG A 521 -34.61 -5.77 -12.57
CA ARG A 521 -34.11 -6.21 -13.88
C ARG A 521 -34.50 -7.66 -14.21
N PHE A 522 -34.63 -8.55 -13.23
CA PHE A 522 -35.23 -9.88 -13.44
C PHE A 522 -36.75 -9.79 -13.68
N ASP A 523 -37.44 -8.82 -13.09
CA ASP A 523 -38.85 -8.52 -13.39
C ASP A 523 -38.99 -7.99 -14.83
N ALA A 524 -38.09 -7.08 -15.26
CA ALA A 524 -38.03 -6.63 -16.66
C ALA A 524 -37.69 -7.78 -17.63
N ALA A 525 -36.79 -8.69 -17.25
CA ALA A 525 -36.47 -9.89 -18.04
C ALA A 525 -37.69 -10.82 -18.19
N SER A 526 -38.42 -11.06 -17.09
CA SER A 526 -39.67 -11.84 -17.11
C SER A 526 -40.69 -11.19 -18.05
N ALA A 527 -40.93 -9.89 -17.88
CA ALA A 527 -41.88 -9.12 -18.68
C ALA A 527 -41.47 -8.92 -20.16
N ALA A 528 -40.19 -9.09 -20.51
CA ALA A 528 -39.73 -9.17 -21.89
C ALA A 528 -39.96 -10.57 -22.48
N LEU A 529 -39.65 -11.63 -21.73
CA LEU A 529 -39.88 -13.01 -22.12
C LEU A 529 -41.37 -13.31 -22.35
N ASP A 530 -42.25 -12.84 -21.44
CA ASP A 530 -43.70 -13.02 -21.54
C ASP A 530 -44.35 -12.24 -22.72
N ARG A 531 -43.59 -11.43 -23.46
CA ARG A 531 -44.02 -10.77 -24.72
C ARG A 531 -43.51 -11.49 -25.98
N ARG A 532 -42.58 -12.44 -25.85
CA ARG A 532 -42.11 -13.28 -26.96
C ARG A 532 -43.25 -14.23 -27.36
N PRO A 533 -43.51 -14.44 -28.67
CA PRO A 533 -44.42 -15.49 -29.09
C PRO A 533 -43.95 -16.87 -28.57
N GLU A 534 -44.88 -17.69 -28.10
CA GLU A 534 -44.60 -19.08 -27.74
C GLU A 534 -44.35 -19.90 -29.02
N ASP A 535 -43.06 -20.03 -29.35
CA ASP A 535 -42.57 -20.87 -30.44
C ASP A 535 -42.04 -22.21 -29.86
N PRO A 536 -42.55 -23.38 -30.29
CA PRO A 536 -42.09 -24.69 -29.82
C PRO A 536 -40.60 -24.99 -30.02
N GLU A 537 -39.88 -24.26 -30.88
CA GLU A 537 -38.42 -24.39 -31.04
C GLU A 537 -37.60 -23.37 -30.21
N SER A 538 -38.24 -22.52 -29.41
CA SER A 538 -37.59 -21.45 -28.62
C SER A 538 -37.10 -21.94 -27.25
N ASP A 539 -35.95 -21.43 -26.79
CA ASP A 539 -35.34 -21.66 -25.46
C ASP A 539 -36.10 -20.95 -24.30
N HIS A 540 -37.42 -20.79 -24.44
CA HIS A 540 -38.28 -19.92 -23.62
C HIS A 540 -38.38 -20.40 -22.16
N ASP A 541 -38.63 -21.69 -21.95
CA ASP A 541 -38.69 -22.27 -20.60
C ASP A 541 -37.31 -22.29 -19.95
N THR A 542 -36.24 -22.59 -20.69
CA THR A 542 -34.87 -22.51 -20.19
C THR A 542 -34.51 -21.10 -19.74
N GLU A 543 -34.84 -20.07 -20.53
CA GLU A 543 -34.58 -18.68 -20.14
C GLU A 543 -35.43 -18.27 -18.93
N ARG A 544 -36.67 -18.75 -18.82
CA ARG A 544 -37.50 -18.58 -17.60
C ARG A 544 -36.82 -19.19 -16.37
N LEU A 545 -36.24 -20.39 -16.49
CA LEU A 545 -35.45 -21.04 -15.44
C LEU A 545 -34.15 -20.25 -15.12
N ARG A 546 -33.42 -19.75 -16.13
CA ARG A 546 -32.23 -18.90 -15.93
C ARG A 546 -32.58 -17.61 -15.16
N ILE A 547 -33.72 -16.98 -15.46
CA ILE A 547 -34.20 -15.80 -14.74
C ILE A 547 -34.51 -16.14 -13.28
N GLN A 548 -35.21 -17.25 -12.99
CA GLN A 548 -35.51 -17.61 -11.60
C GLN A 548 -34.25 -18.02 -10.80
N ALA A 549 -33.30 -18.73 -11.41
CA ALA A 549 -32.03 -19.06 -10.77
C ALA A 549 -31.24 -17.80 -10.38
N SER A 550 -31.20 -16.81 -11.27
CA SER A 550 -30.54 -15.53 -11.03
C SER A 550 -31.27 -14.68 -9.98
N ARG A 551 -32.61 -14.73 -9.96
CA ARG A 551 -33.45 -14.09 -8.93
C ARG A 551 -33.25 -14.73 -7.55
N ALA A 552 -33.11 -16.05 -7.46
CA ALA A 552 -32.81 -16.76 -6.21
C ALA A 552 -31.42 -16.39 -5.66
N GLU A 553 -30.41 -16.26 -6.52
CA GLU A 553 -29.07 -15.76 -6.16
C GLU A 553 -29.10 -14.30 -5.66
N ALA A 554 -29.95 -13.45 -6.25
CA ALA A 554 -30.13 -12.08 -5.80
C ALA A 554 -30.81 -11.97 -4.43
N TRP A 555 -31.84 -12.79 -4.15
CA TRP A 555 -32.44 -12.87 -2.82
C TRP A 555 -31.44 -13.38 -1.78
N TYR A 556 -30.63 -14.39 -2.11
CA TYR A 556 -29.54 -14.88 -1.26
C TYR A 556 -28.50 -13.78 -0.96
N GLY A 557 -28.03 -13.06 -1.99
CA GLY A 557 -27.07 -11.96 -1.82
C GLY A 557 -27.62 -10.81 -0.97
N LYS A 558 -28.92 -10.53 -1.10
CA LYS A 558 -29.65 -9.54 -0.28
C LYS A 558 -29.83 -9.97 1.18
N GLY A 559 -29.65 -11.25 1.51
CA GLY A 559 -29.94 -11.83 2.84
C GLY A 559 -31.41 -12.22 3.04
N ASP A 560 -32.26 -12.16 2.01
CA ASP A 560 -33.65 -12.61 2.04
C ASP A 560 -33.70 -14.14 1.83
N TYR A 561 -33.23 -14.86 2.85
CA TYR A 561 -33.05 -16.31 2.78
C TYR A 561 -34.36 -17.08 2.59
N GLU A 562 -35.49 -16.55 3.09
CA GLU A 562 -36.81 -17.16 2.91
C GLU A 562 -37.23 -17.14 1.43
N ARG A 563 -37.15 -15.98 0.76
CA ARG A 563 -37.45 -15.88 -0.67
C ARG A 563 -36.42 -16.57 -1.56
N ALA A 564 -35.16 -16.62 -1.15
CA ALA A 564 -34.13 -17.40 -1.83
C ALA A 564 -34.48 -18.90 -1.81
N ILE A 565 -34.89 -19.42 -0.65
CA ILE A 565 -35.33 -20.82 -0.47
C ILE A 565 -36.61 -21.11 -1.28
N GLU A 566 -37.61 -20.24 -1.21
CA GLU A 566 -38.87 -20.38 -1.95
C GLU A 566 -38.61 -20.41 -3.47
N THR A 567 -37.97 -19.35 -3.99
CA THR A 567 -37.64 -19.23 -5.43
C THR A 567 -36.81 -20.44 -5.91
N ALA A 568 -35.80 -20.85 -5.14
CA ALA A 568 -34.93 -21.97 -5.53
C ALA A 568 -35.68 -23.32 -5.53
N ARG A 569 -36.45 -23.63 -4.47
CA ARG A 569 -37.19 -24.90 -4.38
C ARG A 569 -38.30 -24.99 -5.42
N ASP A 570 -39.04 -23.91 -5.66
CA ASP A 570 -40.15 -23.91 -6.61
C ASP A 570 -39.64 -24.02 -8.05
N THR A 571 -38.51 -23.38 -8.37
CA THR A 571 -37.82 -23.57 -9.66
C THR A 571 -37.28 -25.00 -9.80
N LEU A 572 -36.68 -25.58 -8.76
CA LEU A 572 -36.19 -26.96 -8.77
C LEU A 572 -37.32 -27.99 -9.02
N ARG A 573 -38.55 -27.76 -8.54
CA ARG A 573 -39.70 -28.65 -8.84
C ARG A 573 -40.09 -28.68 -10.32
N SER A 574 -39.71 -27.67 -11.10
CA SER A 574 -39.97 -27.63 -12.55
C SER A 574 -38.86 -28.23 -13.41
N ILE A 575 -37.74 -28.66 -12.81
CA ILE A 575 -36.61 -29.28 -13.52
C ILE A 575 -36.56 -30.79 -13.20
N PRO A 576 -36.82 -31.69 -14.17
CA PRO A 576 -36.79 -33.14 -13.96
C PRO A 576 -35.45 -33.64 -13.38
N ASP A 577 -35.52 -34.66 -12.51
CA ASP A 577 -34.36 -35.25 -11.85
C ASP A 577 -33.39 -35.95 -12.84
N ASP A 578 -33.92 -36.43 -13.97
CA ASP A 578 -33.22 -37.19 -15.01
C ASP A 578 -32.77 -36.34 -16.21
N CYS A 579 -32.89 -35.01 -16.12
CA CYS A 579 -32.51 -34.10 -17.21
C CYS A 579 -31.01 -34.11 -17.55
N ALA A 580 -30.69 -33.65 -18.76
CA ALA A 580 -29.32 -33.56 -19.28
C ALA A 580 -29.05 -32.17 -19.88
N GLY A 581 -27.78 -31.81 -20.06
CA GLY A 581 -27.39 -30.51 -20.63
C GLY A 581 -27.70 -29.33 -19.70
N GLU A 582 -28.17 -28.23 -20.29
CA GLU A 582 -28.39 -26.96 -19.59
C GLU A 582 -29.39 -27.04 -18.41
N PRO A 583 -30.56 -27.70 -18.49
CA PRO A 583 -31.44 -27.89 -17.33
C PRO A 583 -30.73 -28.54 -16.12
N ARG A 584 -29.81 -29.48 -16.36
CA ARG A 584 -29.01 -30.11 -15.28
C ARG A 584 -27.95 -29.16 -14.72
N ARG A 585 -27.41 -28.24 -15.51
CA ARG A 585 -26.56 -27.12 -15.00
C ARG A 585 -27.36 -26.15 -14.16
N LEU A 586 -28.57 -25.79 -14.58
CA LEU A 586 -29.47 -24.92 -13.82
C LEU A 586 -29.90 -25.57 -12.50
N ARG A 587 -30.16 -26.89 -12.50
CA ARG A 587 -30.37 -27.67 -11.28
C ARG A 587 -29.18 -27.56 -10.31
N LEU A 588 -27.94 -27.74 -10.80
CA LEU A 588 -26.74 -27.56 -9.96
C LEU A 588 -26.60 -26.13 -9.43
N ARG A 589 -26.85 -25.10 -10.26
CA ARG A 589 -26.81 -23.67 -9.88
C ARG A 589 -27.81 -23.37 -8.76
N LEU A 590 -29.06 -23.80 -8.91
CA LEU A 590 -30.14 -23.65 -7.92
C LEU A 590 -29.82 -24.40 -6.61
N SER A 591 -29.40 -25.67 -6.69
CA SER A 591 -28.98 -26.45 -5.53
C SER A 591 -27.78 -25.80 -4.82
N ASN A 592 -26.78 -25.31 -5.56
CA ASN A 592 -25.62 -24.60 -5.00
C ASN A 592 -26.05 -23.34 -4.23
N THR A 593 -27.02 -22.58 -4.74
CA THR A 593 -27.59 -21.42 -4.04
C THR A 593 -28.35 -21.85 -2.79
N LEU A 594 -29.17 -22.90 -2.86
CA LEU A 594 -29.89 -23.43 -1.71
C LEU A 594 -28.96 -23.95 -0.60
N GLY A 595 -27.89 -24.67 -0.97
CA GLY A 595 -26.85 -25.12 -0.03
C GLY A 595 -26.07 -23.96 0.59
N LYS A 596 -25.83 -22.87 -0.15
CA LYS A 596 -25.24 -21.63 0.40
C LYS A 596 -26.18 -20.94 1.40
N VAL A 597 -27.49 -20.93 1.15
CA VAL A 597 -28.46 -20.41 2.13
C VAL A 597 -28.41 -21.26 3.41
N TYR A 598 -28.46 -22.59 3.31
CA TYR A 598 -28.35 -23.47 4.49
C TYR A 598 -27.03 -23.26 5.26
N LEU A 599 -25.91 -23.11 4.56
CA LEU A 599 -24.60 -22.78 5.16
C LEU A 599 -24.64 -21.47 5.96
N PHE A 600 -25.28 -20.41 5.43
CA PHE A 600 -25.40 -19.12 6.11
C PHE A 600 -26.44 -19.11 7.24
N LEU A 601 -27.40 -20.05 7.25
CA LEU A 601 -28.33 -20.28 8.34
C LEU A 601 -27.79 -21.22 9.43
N GLY A 602 -26.58 -21.79 9.26
CA GLY A 602 -25.99 -22.77 10.17
C GLY A 602 -26.58 -24.18 10.06
N GLU A 603 -27.41 -24.47 9.05
CA GLU A 603 -27.99 -25.79 8.76
C GLU A 603 -26.96 -26.69 8.03
N TYR A 604 -25.80 -26.92 8.67
CA TYR A 604 -24.62 -27.50 8.04
C TYR A 604 -24.84 -28.90 7.44
N GLU A 605 -25.66 -29.75 8.07
CA GLU A 605 -25.98 -31.10 7.57
C GLU A 605 -26.73 -31.01 6.23
N ARG A 606 -27.71 -30.11 6.14
CA ARG A 606 -28.52 -29.91 4.93
C ARG A 606 -27.72 -29.24 3.82
N ALA A 607 -26.81 -28.33 4.19
CA ALA A 607 -25.84 -27.78 3.25
C ALA A 607 -24.90 -28.87 2.71
N LEU A 608 -24.45 -29.79 3.57
CA LEU A 608 -23.54 -30.88 3.20
C LEU A 608 -24.20 -31.90 2.28
N GLU A 609 -25.43 -32.34 2.58
CA GLU A 609 -26.23 -33.21 1.68
C GLU A 609 -26.32 -32.63 0.27
N VAL A 610 -26.66 -31.34 0.16
CA VAL A 610 -26.80 -30.63 -1.12
C VAL A 610 -25.47 -30.52 -1.87
N PHE A 611 -24.37 -30.21 -1.20
CA PHE A 611 -23.05 -30.12 -1.87
C PHE A 611 -22.42 -31.48 -2.17
N GLN A 612 -22.77 -32.55 -1.45
CA GLN A 612 -22.36 -33.91 -1.79
C GLN A 612 -23.07 -34.40 -3.06
N GLU A 613 -24.39 -34.20 -3.16
CA GLU A 613 -25.13 -34.54 -4.38
C GLU A 613 -24.70 -33.68 -5.57
N ASN A 614 -24.46 -32.37 -5.39
CA ASN A 614 -23.91 -31.52 -6.45
C ASN A 614 -22.53 -32.00 -6.93
N HIS A 615 -21.63 -32.38 -6.02
CA HIS A 615 -20.30 -32.91 -6.37
C HIS A 615 -20.43 -34.21 -7.18
N ARG A 616 -21.26 -35.15 -6.72
CA ARG A 616 -21.56 -36.39 -7.45
C ARG A 616 -22.13 -36.11 -8.84
N LEU A 617 -23.17 -35.28 -8.94
CA LEU A 617 -23.83 -34.96 -10.20
C LEU A 617 -22.89 -34.23 -11.19
N ALA A 618 -21.97 -33.38 -10.70
CA ALA A 618 -20.96 -32.72 -11.53
C ALA A 618 -19.92 -33.70 -12.08
N ARG A 619 -19.39 -34.57 -11.21
CA ARG A 619 -18.45 -35.65 -11.55
C ARG A 619 -19.05 -36.63 -12.57
N ASP A 620 -20.29 -37.07 -12.32
CA ASP A 620 -21.07 -37.92 -13.22
C ASP A 620 -21.39 -37.25 -14.58
N SER A 621 -21.23 -35.91 -14.69
CA SER A 621 -21.41 -35.14 -15.93
C SER A 621 -20.10 -34.75 -16.62
N GLY A 622 -18.95 -34.99 -16.00
CA GLY A 622 -17.65 -34.49 -16.47
C GLY A 622 -17.55 -32.96 -16.45
N TRP A 623 -18.06 -32.30 -15.41
CA TRP A 623 -18.01 -30.84 -15.26
C TRP A 623 -16.99 -30.40 -14.19
N PRO A 624 -15.71 -30.19 -14.55
CA PRO A 624 -14.62 -29.95 -13.60
C PRO A 624 -14.86 -28.75 -12.66
N ASP A 625 -15.26 -27.60 -13.20
CA ASP A 625 -15.48 -26.38 -12.40
C ASP A 625 -16.64 -26.53 -11.39
N GLU A 626 -17.63 -27.35 -11.71
CA GLU A 626 -18.76 -27.66 -10.82
C GLU A 626 -18.34 -28.63 -9.71
N GLU A 627 -17.51 -29.63 -10.03
CA GLU A 627 -17.01 -30.62 -9.08
C GLU A 627 -16.10 -29.96 -8.02
N VAL A 628 -15.20 -29.07 -8.45
CA VAL A 628 -14.36 -28.24 -7.56
C VAL A 628 -15.20 -27.29 -6.74
N ARG A 629 -16.16 -26.58 -7.33
CA ARG A 629 -17.00 -25.63 -6.59
C ARG A 629 -17.82 -26.33 -5.50
N ALA A 630 -18.30 -27.54 -5.77
CA ALA A 630 -18.97 -28.36 -4.77
C ALA A 630 -17.99 -28.83 -3.67
N LEU A 631 -16.78 -29.28 -4.02
CA LEU A 631 -15.76 -29.70 -3.04
C LEU A 631 -15.31 -28.53 -2.14
N PHE A 632 -15.10 -27.34 -2.71
CA PHE A 632 -14.78 -26.10 -1.99
C PHE A 632 -15.87 -25.70 -0.98
N ASN A 633 -17.15 -25.83 -1.36
CA ASN A 633 -18.26 -25.58 -0.45
C ASN A 633 -18.29 -26.59 0.71
N GLN A 634 -17.98 -27.87 0.46
CA GLN A 634 -17.86 -28.89 1.52
C GLN A 634 -16.67 -28.62 2.46
N ALA A 635 -15.52 -28.18 1.92
CA ALA A 635 -14.37 -27.73 2.71
C ALA A 635 -14.71 -26.52 3.59
N THR A 636 -15.53 -25.60 3.06
CA THR A 636 -16.06 -24.45 3.82
C THR A 636 -16.97 -24.89 4.97
N ILE A 637 -17.82 -25.92 4.78
CA ILE A 637 -18.60 -26.53 5.88
C ILE A 637 -17.67 -27.15 6.93
N ALA A 638 -16.64 -27.90 6.53
CA ALA A 638 -15.68 -28.48 7.46
C ALA A 638 -14.99 -27.39 8.31
N LEU A 639 -14.65 -26.25 7.70
CA LEU A 639 -14.11 -25.08 8.40
C LEU A 639 -15.11 -24.46 9.39
N GLN A 640 -16.39 -24.27 9.03
CA GLN A 640 -17.40 -23.75 9.97
C GLN A 640 -17.66 -24.72 11.13
N GLN A 641 -17.63 -26.04 10.86
CA GLN A 641 -17.75 -27.10 11.88
C GLN A 641 -16.45 -27.30 12.71
N ARG A 642 -15.46 -26.40 12.61
CA ARG A 642 -14.13 -26.49 13.27
C ARG A 642 -13.34 -27.79 12.98
N ARG A 643 -13.70 -28.53 11.93
CA ARG A 643 -12.98 -29.73 11.43
C ARG A 643 -11.79 -29.29 10.56
N HIS A 644 -10.79 -28.69 11.20
CA HIS A 644 -9.69 -28.00 10.53
C HIS A 644 -8.86 -28.92 9.62
N ASP A 645 -8.52 -30.14 10.05
CA ASP A 645 -7.73 -31.10 9.25
C ASP A 645 -8.47 -31.55 7.97
N ASP A 646 -9.79 -31.77 8.05
CA ASP A 646 -10.62 -32.07 6.88
C ASP A 646 -10.69 -30.88 5.92
N ALA A 647 -10.90 -29.68 6.47
CA ALA A 647 -10.98 -28.45 5.67
C ALA A 647 -9.67 -28.21 4.92
N GLU A 648 -8.52 -28.30 5.59
CA GLU A 648 -7.20 -28.17 4.99
C GLU A 648 -6.97 -29.15 3.86
N ARG A 649 -7.17 -30.46 4.13
CA ARG A 649 -7.03 -31.51 3.11
C ARG A 649 -7.90 -31.21 1.89
N MET A 650 -9.17 -30.87 2.09
CA MET A 650 -10.11 -30.62 0.99
C MET A 650 -9.81 -29.31 0.23
N PHE A 651 -9.24 -28.28 0.87
CA PHE A 651 -8.76 -27.09 0.16
C PHE A 651 -7.46 -27.36 -0.63
N LEU A 652 -6.57 -28.23 -0.12
CA LEU A 652 -5.39 -28.68 -0.87
C LEU A 652 -5.76 -29.54 -2.08
N ASP A 653 -6.74 -30.45 -1.92
CA ASP A 653 -7.34 -31.21 -3.02
C ASP A 653 -7.91 -30.27 -4.11
N CYS A 654 -8.59 -29.19 -3.71
CA CYS A 654 -9.08 -28.15 -4.64
C CYS A 654 -7.95 -27.35 -5.32
N ILE A 655 -6.81 -27.11 -4.65
CA ILE A 655 -5.66 -26.43 -5.27
C ILE A 655 -5.03 -27.31 -6.34
N ALA A 656 -4.79 -28.60 -6.06
CA ALA A 656 -4.20 -29.52 -7.03
C ALA A 656 -5.05 -29.60 -8.31
N PHE A 657 -6.37 -29.71 -8.18
CA PHE A 657 -7.29 -29.68 -9.31
C PHE A 657 -7.31 -28.31 -10.02
N GLY A 658 -7.20 -27.21 -9.27
CA GLY A 658 -7.04 -25.85 -9.81
C GLY A 658 -5.77 -25.67 -10.64
N GLU A 659 -4.70 -26.41 -10.33
CA GLU A 659 -3.46 -26.43 -11.12
C GLU A 659 -3.58 -27.30 -12.37
N GLU A 660 -4.21 -28.48 -12.29
CA GLU A 660 -4.54 -29.31 -13.46
C GLU A 660 -5.43 -28.58 -14.49
N THR A 661 -6.33 -27.72 -14.00
CA THR A 661 -7.23 -26.88 -14.82
C THR A 661 -6.67 -25.49 -15.13
N ALA A 662 -5.46 -25.15 -14.65
CA ALA A 662 -4.80 -23.85 -14.80
C ALA A 662 -5.67 -22.63 -14.38
N ASN A 663 -6.51 -22.77 -13.35
CA ASN A 663 -7.41 -21.72 -12.86
C ASN A 663 -6.82 -21.01 -11.61
N PRO A 664 -6.19 -19.83 -11.76
CA PRO A 664 -5.53 -19.14 -10.64
C PRO A 664 -6.51 -18.58 -9.61
N LEU A 665 -7.76 -18.28 -9.98
CA LEU A 665 -8.78 -17.80 -9.05
C LEU A 665 -9.17 -18.90 -8.07
N THR A 666 -9.38 -20.13 -8.54
CA THR A 666 -9.63 -21.30 -7.68
C THR A 666 -8.54 -21.44 -6.62
N ARG A 667 -7.25 -21.39 -7.02
CA ARG A 667 -6.12 -21.44 -6.08
C ARG A 667 -6.16 -20.28 -5.07
N ALA A 668 -6.49 -19.05 -5.49
CA ALA A 668 -6.62 -17.90 -4.58
C ALA A 668 -7.78 -18.04 -3.57
N PHE A 669 -8.95 -18.53 -3.99
CA PHE A 669 -10.08 -18.81 -3.08
C PHE A 669 -9.71 -19.87 -2.03
N CYS A 670 -9.00 -20.93 -2.43
CA CYS A 670 -8.53 -21.97 -1.51
C CYS A 670 -7.44 -21.43 -0.56
N LEU A 671 -6.47 -20.65 -1.05
CA LEU A 671 -5.44 -20.01 -0.22
C LEU A 671 -6.05 -19.08 0.84
N LEU A 672 -7.06 -18.28 0.50
CA LEU A 672 -7.78 -17.43 1.46
C LEU A 672 -8.40 -18.24 2.61
N ASN A 673 -8.95 -19.43 2.33
CA ASN A 673 -9.60 -20.24 3.35
C ASN A 673 -8.61 -21.12 4.11
N LEU A 674 -7.56 -21.65 3.46
CA LEU A 674 -6.40 -22.25 4.12
C LEU A 674 -5.75 -21.27 5.09
N ALA A 675 -5.60 -20.00 4.72
CA ALA A 675 -5.08 -18.98 5.62
C ALA A 675 -5.94 -18.82 6.88
N VAL A 676 -7.27 -18.94 6.78
CA VAL A 676 -8.17 -18.98 7.95
C VAL A 676 -7.99 -20.27 8.76
N VAL A 677 -7.84 -21.44 8.12
CA VAL A 677 -7.57 -22.72 8.81
C VAL A 677 -6.25 -22.67 9.57
N HIS A 678 -5.18 -22.22 8.93
CA HIS A 678 -3.85 -22.08 9.52
C HIS A 678 -3.85 -21.05 10.67
N HIS A 679 -4.52 -19.90 10.50
CA HIS A 679 -4.70 -18.90 11.57
C HIS A 679 -5.44 -19.52 12.78
N LYS A 680 -6.53 -20.26 12.55
CA LYS A 680 -7.28 -20.94 13.63
C LYS A 680 -6.51 -22.09 14.28
N THR A 681 -5.52 -22.67 13.59
CA THR A 681 -4.64 -23.74 14.10
C THR A 681 -3.24 -23.24 14.48
N LEU A 682 -3.10 -21.94 14.78
CA LEU A 682 -1.86 -21.27 15.23
C LEU A 682 -0.65 -21.34 14.27
N ARG A 683 -0.83 -21.85 13.05
CA ARG A 683 0.16 -21.96 11.98
C ARG A 683 0.32 -20.63 11.26
N TYR A 684 0.82 -19.64 11.99
CA TYR A 684 0.81 -18.25 11.55
C TYR A 684 1.72 -17.96 10.37
N ALA A 685 2.80 -18.72 10.17
CA ALA A 685 3.69 -18.56 9.03
C ALA A 685 2.98 -18.95 7.73
N GLU A 686 2.33 -20.11 7.73
CA GLU A 686 1.53 -20.65 6.63
C GLU A 686 0.27 -19.79 6.40
N ALA A 687 -0.37 -19.32 7.47
CA ALA A 687 -1.51 -18.40 7.39
C ALA A 687 -1.14 -17.09 6.68
N LEU A 688 -0.05 -16.46 7.10
CA LEU A 688 0.46 -15.23 6.52
C LEU A 688 0.84 -15.44 5.04
N ASP A 689 1.54 -16.53 4.72
CA ASP A 689 1.98 -16.80 3.36
C ASP A 689 0.80 -17.05 2.41
N ALA A 690 -0.22 -17.79 2.87
CA ALA A 690 -1.45 -18.02 2.11
C ALA A 690 -2.30 -16.75 1.95
N TYR A 691 -2.41 -15.89 2.97
CA TYR A 691 -3.05 -14.57 2.83
C TYR A 691 -2.32 -13.69 1.82
N LEU A 692 -0.98 -13.57 1.90
CA LEU A 692 -0.20 -12.71 1.01
C LEU A 692 -0.26 -13.18 -0.45
N HIS A 693 -0.20 -14.49 -0.71
CA HIS A 693 -0.36 -15.02 -2.07
C HIS A 693 -1.79 -14.85 -2.61
N GLY A 694 -2.82 -15.09 -1.79
CA GLY A 694 -4.21 -14.83 -2.16
C GLY A 694 -4.45 -13.35 -2.50
N LEU A 695 -3.96 -12.45 -1.65
CA LEU A 695 -4.07 -10.99 -1.80
C LEU A 695 -3.42 -10.51 -3.11
N ALA A 696 -2.24 -11.04 -3.45
CA ALA A 696 -1.57 -10.75 -4.72
C ALA A 696 -2.41 -11.19 -5.94
N ILE A 697 -2.93 -12.42 -5.95
CA ILE A 697 -3.72 -12.93 -7.08
C ILE A 697 -5.04 -12.15 -7.23
N PHE A 698 -5.73 -11.83 -6.12
CA PHE A 698 -6.95 -11.03 -6.18
C PHE A 698 -6.70 -9.59 -6.63
N ARG A 699 -5.57 -8.98 -6.23
CA ARG A 699 -5.13 -7.66 -6.72
C ARG A 699 -4.82 -7.69 -8.23
N GLN A 700 -4.09 -8.70 -8.71
CA GLN A 700 -3.72 -8.85 -10.13
C GLN A 700 -4.92 -9.16 -11.03
N SER A 701 -5.92 -9.89 -10.53
CA SER A 701 -7.15 -10.27 -11.27
C SER A 701 -8.28 -9.24 -11.17
N GLY A 702 -8.06 -8.08 -10.55
CA GLY A 702 -9.09 -7.05 -10.38
C GLY A 702 -10.24 -7.46 -9.44
N ASN A 703 -10.10 -8.55 -8.68
CA ASN A 703 -11.13 -9.09 -7.81
C ASN A 703 -11.15 -8.34 -6.46
N GLU A 704 -11.58 -7.08 -6.50
CA GLU A 704 -11.56 -6.17 -5.36
C GLU A 704 -12.32 -6.69 -4.14
N LEU A 705 -13.42 -7.44 -4.34
CA LEU A 705 -14.19 -8.04 -3.25
C LEU A 705 -13.34 -9.06 -2.49
N GLN A 706 -12.74 -10.03 -3.18
CA GLN A 706 -11.93 -11.05 -2.51
C GLN A 706 -10.60 -10.47 -2.01
N TYR A 707 -10.07 -9.44 -2.66
CA TYR A 707 -8.99 -8.62 -2.12
C TYR A 707 -9.39 -8.01 -0.76
N ALA A 708 -10.54 -7.33 -0.67
CA ALA A 708 -11.01 -6.71 0.57
C ALA A 708 -11.31 -7.73 1.70
N VAL A 709 -11.86 -8.90 1.37
CA VAL A 709 -12.07 -10.00 2.34
C VAL A 709 -10.73 -10.57 2.81
N THR A 710 -9.76 -10.72 1.91
CA THR A 710 -8.40 -11.16 2.25
C THR A 710 -7.69 -10.12 3.12
N ALA A 711 -7.78 -8.84 2.79
CA ALA A 711 -7.23 -7.73 3.56
C ALA A 711 -7.83 -7.64 4.97
N MET A 712 -9.15 -7.80 5.11
CA MET A 712 -9.84 -7.84 6.42
C MET A 712 -9.36 -9.02 7.29
N ASN A 713 -9.28 -10.23 6.71
CA ASN A 713 -8.86 -11.42 7.44
C ASN A 713 -7.36 -11.38 7.80
N LEU A 714 -6.51 -10.87 6.90
CA LEU A 714 -5.10 -10.60 7.17
C LEU A 714 -4.94 -9.52 8.24
N GLY A 715 -5.71 -8.42 8.21
CA GLY A 715 -5.69 -7.39 9.23
C GLY A 715 -5.98 -7.92 10.64
N ALA A 716 -6.95 -8.84 10.77
CA ALA A 716 -7.22 -9.54 12.04
C ALA A 716 -6.05 -10.44 12.50
N LEU A 717 -5.31 -11.06 11.56
CA LEU A 717 -4.07 -11.77 11.88
C LEU A 717 -2.96 -10.80 12.31
N LEU A 718 -2.79 -9.67 11.62
CA LEU A 718 -1.76 -8.67 11.92
C LEU A 718 -1.96 -8.03 13.30
N ASP A 719 -3.20 -7.72 13.68
CA ASP A 719 -3.56 -7.33 15.06
C ASP A 719 -3.15 -8.42 16.07
N THR A 720 -3.57 -9.66 15.83
CA THR A 720 -3.25 -10.82 16.69
C THR A 720 -1.74 -11.00 16.92
N ILE A 721 -0.92 -10.86 15.88
CA ILE A 721 0.55 -11.03 15.95
C ILE A 721 1.32 -9.77 16.40
N GLY A 722 0.65 -8.63 16.57
CA GLY A 722 1.24 -7.40 17.09
C GLY A 722 1.81 -6.42 16.05
N ASP A 723 1.28 -6.39 14.83
CA ASP A 723 1.54 -5.34 13.81
C ASP A 723 0.25 -4.49 13.58
N PRO A 724 -0.12 -3.63 14.55
CA PRO A 724 -1.40 -2.90 14.52
C PRO A 724 -1.47 -1.84 13.42
N GLU A 725 -0.35 -1.28 12.98
CA GLU A 725 -0.34 -0.24 11.94
C GLU A 725 -0.66 -0.82 10.56
N ARG A 726 -0.10 -2.00 10.22
CA ARG A 726 -0.52 -2.70 9.00
C ARG A 726 -1.94 -3.25 9.09
N ALA A 727 -2.37 -3.70 10.28
CA ALA A 727 -3.76 -4.09 10.51
C ALA A 727 -4.72 -2.92 10.20
N ARG A 728 -4.42 -1.73 10.72
CA ARG A 728 -5.18 -0.49 10.47
C ARG A 728 -5.25 -0.15 8.98
N ALA A 729 -4.12 -0.21 8.27
CA ALA A 729 -4.06 0.06 6.83
C ALA A 729 -4.95 -0.90 6.00
N LEU A 730 -4.79 -2.21 6.18
CA LEU A 730 -5.56 -3.23 5.45
C LEU A 730 -7.07 -3.16 5.75
N LEU A 731 -7.43 -2.90 7.01
CA LEU A 731 -8.84 -2.72 7.41
C LEU A 731 -9.41 -1.42 6.84
N GLY A 732 -8.61 -0.36 6.73
CA GLY A 732 -8.96 0.87 6.02
C GLY A 732 -9.31 0.63 4.54
N GLU A 733 -8.42 -0.05 3.80
CA GLU A 733 -8.67 -0.45 2.40
C GLU A 733 -9.93 -1.32 2.27
N SER A 734 -10.09 -2.32 3.15
CA SER A 734 -11.27 -3.20 3.14
C SER A 734 -12.57 -2.45 3.41
N ILE A 735 -12.56 -1.48 4.33
CA ILE A 735 -13.70 -0.59 4.62
C ILE A 735 -14.01 0.30 3.40
N GLU A 736 -13.00 0.86 2.72
CA GLU A 736 -13.22 1.67 1.53
C GLU A 736 -13.85 0.87 0.39
N VAL A 737 -13.26 -0.28 0.02
CA VAL A 737 -13.76 -1.13 -1.07
C VAL A 737 -15.16 -1.66 -0.76
N SER A 738 -15.39 -2.14 0.46
CA SER A 738 -16.71 -2.65 0.88
C SER A 738 -17.77 -1.55 0.90
N ARG A 739 -17.40 -0.32 1.26
CA ARG A 739 -18.30 0.86 1.19
C ARG A 739 -18.59 1.27 -0.25
N ARG A 740 -17.58 1.29 -1.12
CA ARG A 740 -17.72 1.67 -2.54
C ARG A 740 -18.60 0.69 -3.34
N ARG A 741 -18.63 -0.58 -2.94
CA ARG A 741 -19.49 -1.63 -3.51
C ARG A 741 -20.80 -1.89 -2.72
N ASP A 742 -21.08 -1.11 -1.65
CA ASP A 742 -22.21 -1.29 -0.70
C ASP A 742 -22.38 -2.73 -0.12
N ILE A 743 -21.27 -3.45 0.08
CA ILE A 743 -21.30 -4.85 0.52
C ILE A 743 -21.37 -4.91 2.05
N LYS A 744 -22.58 -4.65 2.57
CA LYS A 744 -22.87 -4.41 3.99
C LYS A 744 -22.27 -5.45 4.95
N TYR A 745 -22.37 -6.74 4.66
CA TYR A 745 -21.83 -7.79 5.54
C TYR A 745 -20.31 -7.64 5.78
N PHE A 746 -19.52 -7.43 4.72
CA PHE A 746 -18.07 -7.26 4.85
C PHE A 746 -17.69 -5.87 5.38
N LEU A 747 -18.42 -4.82 4.98
CA LEU A 747 -18.25 -3.48 5.55
C LEU A 747 -18.43 -3.48 7.07
N GLY A 748 -19.50 -4.11 7.56
CA GLY A 748 -19.81 -4.24 8.98
C GLY A 748 -18.79 -5.09 9.74
N ARG A 749 -18.34 -6.21 9.14
CA ARG A 749 -17.26 -7.04 9.73
C ARG A 749 -15.90 -6.34 9.78
N ALA A 750 -15.53 -5.59 8.75
CA ALA A 750 -14.28 -4.82 8.75
C ALA A 750 -14.33 -3.69 9.78
N HIS A 751 -15.48 -3.00 9.93
CA HIS A 751 -15.70 -2.06 11.03
C HIS A 751 -15.63 -2.74 12.41
N HIS A 752 -16.18 -3.96 12.60
CA HIS A 752 -16.07 -4.70 13.86
C HIS A 752 -14.61 -5.02 14.22
N ILE A 753 -13.84 -5.58 13.29
CA ILE A 753 -12.43 -5.95 13.52
C ILE A 753 -11.58 -4.70 13.79
N HIS A 754 -11.80 -3.61 13.05
CA HIS A 754 -11.12 -2.34 13.32
C HIS A 754 -11.52 -1.75 14.69
N GLY A 755 -12.75 -1.99 15.15
CA GLY A 755 -13.19 -1.64 16.51
C GLY A 755 -12.47 -2.45 17.59
N LEU A 756 -12.11 -3.71 17.33
CA LEU A 756 -11.30 -4.54 18.24
C LEU A 756 -9.83 -4.10 18.27
N LEU A 757 -9.25 -3.77 17.11
CA LEU A 757 -7.90 -3.21 16.98
C LEU A 757 -7.75 -1.91 17.79
N GLU A 758 -8.69 -0.97 17.67
CA GLU A 758 -8.63 0.28 18.44
C GLU A 758 -8.89 0.07 19.95
N LEU A 759 -9.53 -1.03 20.37
CA LEU A 759 -9.55 -1.42 21.79
C LEU A 759 -8.19 -1.94 22.26
N GLY A 760 -7.48 -2.70 21.41
CA GLY A 760 -6.11 -3.17 21.70
C GLY A 760 -5.08 -2.03 21.78
N ALA A 761 -5.35 -0.92 21.09
CA ALA A 761 -4.57 0.33 21.13
C ALA A 761 -5.06 1.35 22.20
N GLU A 762 -6.00 0.97 23.08
CA GLU A 762 -6.62 1.84 24.12
C GLU A 762 -7.37 3.07 23.57
N HIS A 763 -7.58 3.18 22.25
CA HIS A 763 -8.32 4.26 21.58
C HIS A 763 -9.85 4.09 21.69
N ALA A 764 -10.37 4.08 22.93
CA ALA A 764 -11.76 3.73 23.24
C ALA A 764 -12.82 4.56 22.49
N ALA A 765 -12.53 5.83 22.15
CA ALA A 765 -13.42 6.66 21.34
C ALA A 765 -13.55 6.18 19.88
N ASP A 766 -12.46 5.71 19.28
CA ASP A 766 -12.42 5.28 17.88
C ASP A 766 -12.92 3.85 17.73
N ALA A 767 -12.62 3.00 18.72
CA ALA A 767 -13.32 1.74 18.93
C ALA A 767 -14.84 1.94 18.94
N GLN A 768 -15.37 2.85 19.78
CA GLN A 768 -16.81 3.13 19.83
C GLN A 768 -17.37 3.54 18.46
N ARG A 769 -16.72 4.48 17.75
CA ARG A 769 -17.14 4.92 16.40
C ARG A 769 -17.21 3.76 15.40
N HIS A 770 -16.24 2.86 15.42
CA HIS A 770 -16.20 1.71 14.51
C HIS A 770 -17.23 0.63 14.88
N LEU A 771 -17.40 0.35 16.17
CA LEU A 771 -18.36 -0.66 16.66
C LEU A 771 -19.81 -0.23 16.46
N ASP A 772 -20.14 1.05 16.67
CA ASP A 772 -21.49 1.58 16.41
C ASP A 772 -21.84 1.46 14.92
N ARG A 773 -20.88 1.74 14.02
CA ARG A 773 -21.09 1.57 12.58
C ARG A 773 -21.16 0.10 12.16
N ALA A 774 -20.41 -0.79 12.83
CA ALA A 774 -20.53 -2.23 12.62
C ALA A 774 -21.93 -2.75 12.98
N LEU A 775 -22.46 -2.29 14.12
CA LEU A 775 -23.78 -2.70 14.63
C LEU A 775 -24.92 -2.22 13.71
N ASP A 776 -24.89 -0.95 13.29
CA ASP A 776 -25.84 -0.38 12.32
C ASP A 776 -25.83 -1.14 10.98
N VAL A 777 -24.64 -1.32 10.38
CA VAL A 777 -24.53 -1.95 9.06
C VAL A 777 -24.90 -3.43 9.10
N LEU A 778 -24.51 -4.20 10.13
CA LEU A 778 -24.87 -5.61 10.25
C LEU A 778 -26.34 -5.82 10.66
N GLY A 779 -26.92 -4.92 11.46
CA GLY A 779 -28.34 -4.92 11.78
C GLY A 779 -29.23 -4.84 10.54
N GLN A 780 -28.79 -4.13 9.50
CA GLN A 780 -29.47 -4.08 8.19
C GLN A 780 -29.36 -5.38 7.36
N THR A 781 -28.52 -6.34 7.77
CA THR A 781 -28.30 -7.62 7.04
C THR A 781 -28.89 -8.84 7.75
N GLY A 782 -29.51 -8.66 8.91
CA GLY A 782 -30.02 -9.78 9.74
C GLY A 782 -28.95 -10.66 10.37
N ALA A 783 -27.65 -10.34 10.20
CA ALA A 783 -26.52 -11.15 10.65
C ALA A 783 -26.28 -11.05 12.18
N SER A 784 -27.11 -11.74 12.95
CA SER A 784 -27.05 -11.79 14.43
C SER A 784 -25.73 -12.32 14.99
N THR A 785 -25.01 -13.19 14.26
CA THR A 785 -23.83 -13.94 14.72
C THR A 785 -22.68 -13.07 15.27
N PHE A 786 -22.58 -11.80 14.87
CA PHE A 786 -21.57 -10.86 15.35
C PHE A 786 -22.11 -9.82 16.34
N HIS A 787 -23.44 -9.67 16.45
CA HIS A 787 -24.10 -8.63 17.24
C HIS A 787 -23.63 -8.63 18.69
N ASP A 788 -23.57 -9.81 19.32
CA ASP A 788 -23.25 -9.91 20.73
C ASP A 788 -21.76 -9.69 21.02
N ARG A 789 -20.85 -10.11 20.12
CA ARG A 789 -19.41 -9.75 20.23
C ARG A 789 -19.18 -8.26 20.06
N ILE A 790 -19.89 -7.62 19.12
CA ILE A 790 -19.86 -6.15 18.96
C ILE A 790 -20.37 -5.46 20.23
N ARG A 791 -21.42 -5.97 20.87
CA ARG A 791 -21.91 -5.43 22.16
C ARG A 791 -20.92 -5.65 23.31
N ILE A 792 -20.24 -6.79 23.40
CA ILE A 792 -19.14 -7.00 24.37
C ILE A 792 -18.01 -5.98 24.12
N ALA A 793 -17.65 -5.73 22.86
CA ALA A 793 -16.67 -4.72 22.49
C ALA A 793 -17.15 -3.28 22.80
N GLN A 794 -18.42 -2.94 22.59
CA GLN A 794 -19.00 -1.66 23.01
C GLN A 794 -18.97 -1.50 24.53
N ALA A 795 -19.13 -2.57 25.32
CA ALA A 795 -18.96 -2.50 26.77
C ALA A 795 -17.51 -2.20 27.18
N ARG A 796 -16.50 -2.73 26.46
CA ARG A 796 -15.08 -2.38 26.62
C ARG A 796 -14.81 -0.91 26.24
N ALA A 797 -15.34 -0.45 25.12
CA ALA A 797 -15.21 0.95 24.67
C ALA A 797 -15.88 1.92 25.66
N ALA A 798 -17.11 1.62 26.10
CA ALA A 798 -17.82 2.38 27.12
C ALA A 798 -17.05 2.43 28.45
N HIS A 799 -16.37 1.35 28.86
CA HIS A 799 -15.51 1.35 30.04
C HIS A 799 -14.30 2.28 29.87
N GLY A 800 -13.57 2.20 28.75
CA GLY A 800 -12.43 3.09 28.47
C GLY A 800 -12.82 4.57 28.35
N LEU A 801 -14.09 4.85 28.03
CA LEU A 801 -14.69 6.19 28.04
C LEU A 801 -15.26 6.61 29.42
N GLY A 802 -15.06 5.83 30.49
CA GLY A 802 -15.58 6.09 31.84
C GLY A 802 -17.10 5.93 31.99
N ASN A 803 -17.79 5.38 30.99
CA ASN A 803 -19.24 5.21 30.97
C ASN A 803 -19.66 3.85 31.55
N HIS A 804 -19.37 3.65 32.85
CA HIS A 804 -19.70 2.43 33.60
C HIS A 804 -21.20 2.08 33.55
N ALA A 805 -22.08 3.09 33.49
CA ALA A 805 -23.53 2.87 33.39
C ALA A 805 -23.93 2.20 32.06
N LEU A 806 -23.30 2.59 30.94
CA LEU A 806 -23.52 1.97 29.63
C LEU A 806 -22.86 0.58 29.55
N ARG A 807 -21.61 0.45 30.02
CA ARG A 807 -20.88 -0.83 30.19
C ARG A 807 -21.76 -1.88 30.86
N ASP A 808 -22.28 -1.56 32.04
CA ASP A 808 -23.08 -2.48 32.84
C ASP A 808 -24.46 -2.75 32.23
N ARG A 809 -25.05 -1.76 31.54
CA ARG A 809 -26.33 -1.95 30.85
C ARG A 809 -26.17 -2.96 29.72
N ILE A 810 -25.16 -2.80 28.86
CA ILE A 810 -24.91 -3.69 27.72
C ILE A 810 -24.67 -5.13 28.20
N LEU A 811 -23.84 -5.33 29.24
CA LEU A 811 -23.55 -6.67 29.77
C LEU A 811 -24.73 -7.36 30.47
N ARG A 812 -25.72 -6.60 30.97
CA ARG A 812 -26.98 -7.16 31.52
C ARG A 812 -28.03 -7.45 30.45
N GLU A 813 -28.00 -6.71 29.33
CA GLU A 813 -28.95 -6.81 28.22
C GLU A 813 -28.48 -7.71 27.07
N LEU A 814 -27.42 -8.51 27.28
CA LEU A 814 -26.78 -9.37 26.27
C LEU A 814 -27.46 -10.76 26.25
N PRO A 815 -28.25 -11.10 25.20
CA PRO A 815 -29.14 -12.26 25.18
C PRO A 815 -28.41 -13.54 24.77
N CYS A 816 -27.39 -13.94 25.55
CA CYS A 816 -26.65 -15.16 25.32
C CYS A 816 -27.47 -16.38 25.78
N ASP A 817 -28.54 -16.72 25.07
CA ASP A 817 -29.45 -17.83 25.38
C ASP A 817 -29.34 -18.93 24.32
N GLY A 818 -28.62 -20.01 24.65
CA GLY A 818 -28.26 -21.09 23.74
C GLY A 818 -27.05 -21.90 24.24
N ASP A 819 -26.98 -23.18 23.86
CA ASP A 819 -25.95 -24.14 24.27
C ASP A 819 -25.06 -24.61 23.11
N ASP A 820 -25.17 -24.01 21.93
CA ASP A 820 -24.26 -24.26 20.81
C ASP A 820 -22.85 -23.70 21.08
N THR A 821 -21.87 -24.16 20.30
CA THR A 821 -20.45 -23.84 20.47
C THR A 821 -20.15 -22.33 20.45
N ASP A 822 -20.78 -21.58 19.55
CA ASP A 822 -20.47 -20.16 19.39
C ASP A 822 -21.17 -19.32 20.47
N THR A 823 -22.41 -19.65 20.84
CA THR A 823 -23.09 -19.02 21.98
C THR A 823 -22.38 -19.33 23.31
N ARG A 824 -21.84 -20.54 23.48
CA ARG A 824 -21.00 -20.90 24.64
C ARG A 824 -19.69 -20.10 24.68
N GLU A 825 -19.02 -19.93 23.55
CA GLU A 825 -17.81 -19.10 23.45
C GLU A 825 -18.10 -17.62 23.77
N VAL A 826 -19.16 -17.05 23.19
CA VAL A 826 -19.59 -15.65 23.43
C VAL A 826 -20.03 -15.43 24.88
N ARG A 827 -20.72 -16.40 25.49
CA ARG A 827 -21.06 -16.39 26.93
C ARG A 827 -19.80 -16.31 27.79
N ALA A 828 -18.78 -17.13 27.49
CA ALA A 828 -17.53 -17.12 28.22
C ALA A 828 -16.72 -15.82 28.00
N GLU A 829 -16.67 -15.31 26.77
CA GLU A 829 -16.03 -14.01 26.44
C GLU A 829 -16.67 -12.86 27.22
N ARG A 830 -18.02 -12.80 27.26
CA ARG A 830 -18.78 -11.85 28.08
C ARG A 830 -18.43 -11.96 29.57
N ASP A 831 -18.39 -13.17 30.11
CA ASP A 831 -18.21 -13.39 31.54
C ASP A 831 -16.76 -13.18 31.99
N ILE A 832 -15.76 -13.37 31.10
CA ILE A 832 -14.38 -12.89 31.30
C ILE A 832 -14.38 -11.36 31.46
N TYR A 833 -14.87 -10.60 30.48
CA TYR A 833 -14.81 -9.13 30.55
C TYR A 833 -15.66 -8.56 31.69
N ARG A 834 -16.83 -9.15 31.99
CA ARG A 834 -17.61 -8.80 33.19
C ARG A 834 -16.81 -8.99 34.47
N ALA A 835 -16.01 -10.04 34.58
CA ALA A 835 -15.14 -10.27 35.73
C ALA A 835 -13.92 -9.34 35.76
N VAL A 836 -13.39 -8.90 34.61
CA VAL A 836 -12.37 -7.83 34.54
C VAL A 836 -12.91 -6.55 35.17
N PHE A 837 -14.10 -6.10 34.73
CA PHE A 837 -14.74 -4.91 35.28
C PHE A 837 -15.08 -5.05 36.78
N LEU A 838 -15.54 -6.22 37.22
CA LEU A 838 -15.75 -6.49 38.66
C LEU A 838 -14.43 -6.43 39.46
N LEU A 839 -13.31 -6.87 38.90
CA LEU A 839 -12.00 -6.72 39.54
C LEU A 839 -11.59 -5.24 39.63
N GLU A 840 -11.76 -4.46 38.57
CA GLU A 840 -11.45 -3.01 38.57
C GLU A 840 -12.31 -2.24 39.58
N ASP A 841 -13.61 -2.56 39.64
CA ASP A 841 -14.55 -2.04 40.63
C ASP A 841 -14.33 -2.62 42.06
N GLY A 842 -13.32 -3.50 42.25
CA GLY A 842 -12.88 -4.04 43.55
C GLY A 842 -13.55 -5.34 44.00
N ASN A 843 -14.63 -5.77 43.34
CA ASN A 843 -15.53 -6.89 43.67
C ASN A 843 -14.92 -8.27 43.34
N THR A 844 -13.76 -8.55 43.95
CA THR A 844 -12.93 -9.74 43.67
C THR A 844 -13.66 -11.07 43.90
N ASN A 845 -14.55 -11.13 44.90
CA ASN A 845 -15.29 -12.36 45.23
C ASN A 845 -16.30 -12.76 44.14
N ASP A 846 -16.92 -11.79 43.47
CA ASP A 846 -17.91 -12.03 42.41
C ASP A 846 -17.24 -12.33 41.06
N ALA A 847 -16.02 -11.83 40.85
CA ALA A 847 -15.23 -12.08 39.66
C ALA A 847 -14.70 -13.53 39.57
N ILE A 848 -14.31 -14.14 40.70
CA ILE A 848 -13.74 -15.50 40.74
C ILE A 848 -14.66 -16.56 40.10
N PRO A 849 -15.93 -16.75 40.51
CA PRO A 849 -16.79 -17.80 39.95
C PRO A 849 -17.13 -17.59 38.47
N LEU A 850 -17.21 -16.34 38.01
CA LEU A 850 -17.37 -16.01 36.58
C LEU A 850 -16.15 -16.46 35.78
N LEU A 851 -14.94 -16.18 36.27
CA LEU A 851 -13.69 -16.58 35.62
C LEU A 851 -13.45 -18.09 35.68
N GLU A 852 -13.86 -18.76 36.76
CA GLU A 852 -13.81 -20.23 36.86
C GLU A 852 -14.74 -20.90 35.85
N GLY A 853 -15.99 -20.43 35.74
CA GLY A 853 -16.95 -20.94 34.76
C GLY A 853 -16.55 -20.66 33.32
N ALA A 854 -16.09 -19.44 33.02
CA ALA A 854 -15.65 -19.07 31.68
C ALA A 854 -14.39 -19.82 31.26
N LEU A 855 -13.40 -19.98 32.16
CA LEU A 855 -12.17 -20.73 31.89
C LEU A 855 -12.47 -22.18 31.49
N ALA A 856 -13.34 -22.86 32.24
CA ALA A 856 -13.72 -24.24 31.93
C ALA A 856 -14.35 -24.39 30.53
N VAL A 857 -15.16 -23.42 30.09
CA VAL A 857 -15.77 -23.43 28.75
C VAL A 857 -14.71 -23.18 27.66
N VAL A 858 -13.79 -22.22 27.83
CA VAL A 858 -12.79 -21.93 26.78
C VAL A 858 -11.66 -22.95 26.71
N GLU A 859 -11.40 -23.68 27.81
CA GLU A 859 -10.54 -24.87 27.81
C GLU A 859 -11.21 -26.09 27.15
N GLU A 860 -12.53 -26.25 27.25
CA GLU A 860 -13.28 -27.30 26.52
C GLU A 860 -13.37 -27.01 25.02
N LEU A 861 -13.53 -25.74 24.64
CA LEU A 861 -13.66 -25.29 23.25
C LEU A 861 -12.32 -24.97 22.55
N ASP A 862 -11.19 -25.23 23.22
CA ASP A 862 -9.81 -25.02 22.77
C ASP A 862 -9.48 -23.58 22.30
N VAL A 863 -10.16 -22.57 22.86
CA VAL A 863 -10.05 -21.17 22.43
C VAL A 863 -8.86 -20.49 23.10
N HIS A 864 -7.66 -20.87 22.67
CA HIS A 864 -6.34 -20.50 23.21
C HIS A 864 -6.21 -19.02 23.66
N GLU A 865 -6.65 -18.06 22.84
CA GLU A 865 -6.62 -16.62 23.15
C GLU A 865 -7.51 -16.23 24.34
N HIS A 866 -8.65 -16.89 24.53
CA HIS A 866 -9.49 -16.70 25.72
C HIS A 866 -8.95 -17.48 26.94
N VAL A 867 -8.32 -18.65 26.74
CA VAL A 867 -7.73 -19.45 27.83
C VAL A 867 -6.63 -18.67 28.56
N TRP A 868 -5.64 -18.10 27.87
CA TRP A 868 -4.56 -17.37 28.56
C TRP A 868 -5.09 -16.10 29.24
N ARG A 869 -6.06 -15.40 28.62
CA ARG A 869 -6.71 -14.19 29.18
C ARG A 869 -7.52 -14.53 30.44
N ALA A 870 -8.33 -15.60 30.42
CA ALA A 870 -9.06 -16.08 31.59
C ALA A 870 -8.12 -16.49 32.73
N ARG A 871 -7.03 -17.22 32.43
CA ARG A 871 -5.99 -17.58 33.42
C ARG A 871 -5.30 -16.35 34.02
N LEU A 872 -5.01 -15.31 33.22
CA LEU A 872 -4.47 -14.03 33.70
C LEU A 872 -5.39 -13.36 34.73
N HIS A 873 -6.67 -13.17 34.39
CA HIS A 873 -7.60 -12.47 35.27
C HIS A 873 -7.97 -13.30 36.52
N LEU A 874 -8.07 -14.64 36.41
CA LEU A 874 -8.26 -15.52 37.58
C LEU A 874 -7.01 -15.55 38.46
N GLY A 875 -5.81 -15.40 37.88
CA GLY A 875 -4.55 -15.21 38.59
C GLY A 875 -4.53 -13.90 39.38
N ARG A 876 -4.91 -12.78 38.74
CA ARG A 876 -5.11 -11.46 39.37
C ARG A 876 -6.12 -11.52 40.53
N ALA A 877 -7.27 -12.16 40.31
CA ALA A 877 -8.30 -12.36 41.34
C ALA A 877 -7.76 -13.19 42.52
N SER A 878 -7.08 -14.30 42.24
CA SER A 878 -6.44 -15.16 43.26
C SER A 878 -5.37 -14.42 44.06
N ARG A 879 -4.60 -13.52 43.42
CA ARG A 879 -3.59 -12.67 44.06
C ARG A 879 -4.25 -11.72 45.06
N ARG A 880 -5.31 -11.02 44.65
CA ARG A 880 -6.09 -10.11 45.51
C ARG A 880 -6.82 -10.82 46.64
N ALA A 881 -7.28 -12.05 46.43
CA ALA A 881 -7.81 -12.93 47.48
C ALA A 881 -6.72 -13.53 48.41
N GLY A 882 -5.45 -13.13 48.28
CA GLY A 882 -4.33 -13.59 49.11
C GLY A 882 -3.82 -15.00 48.78
N ASN A 883 -4.41 -15.69 47.80
CA ASN A 883 -4.02 -17.06 47.43
C ASN A 883 -2.87 -17.05 46.41
N LEU A 884 -1.68 -16.63 46.88
CA LEU A 884 -0.47 -16.49 46.05
C LEU A 884 -0.05 -17.79 45.35
N ARG A 885 -0.31 -18.97 45.96
CA ARG A 885 -0.04 -20.27 45.33
C ARG A 885 -0.92 -20.50 44.09
N ARG A 886 -2.23 -20.25 44.20
CA ARG A 886 -3.17 -20.34 43.08
C ARG A 886 -2.85 -19.27 42.02
N ALA A 887 -2.56 -18.05 42.45
CA ALA A 887 -2.17 -16.96 41.55
C ALA A 887 -0.94 -17.33 40.71
N ARG A 888 0.14 -17.85 41.33
CA ARG A 888 1.35 -18.26 40.61
C ARG A 888 1.06 -19.37 39.60
N ALA A 889 0.30 -20.40 39.97
CA ALA A 889 -0.02 -21.51 39.06
C ALA A 889 -0.81 -21.05 37.82
N LEU A 890 -1.79 -20.17 38.01
CA LEU A 890 -2.61 -19.61 36.92
C LEU A 890 -1.81 -18.65 36.02
N LEU A 891 -0.98 -17.79 36.60
CA LEU A 891 -0.16 -16.85 35.84
C LEU A 891 0.96 -17.57 35.07
N GLN A 892 1.56 -18.61 35.65
CA GLN A 892 2.49 -19.50 34.94
C GLN A 892 1.78 -20.19 33.76
N GLY A 893 0.63 -20.83 33.98
CA GLY A 893 -0.17 -21.45 32.92
C GLY A 893 -0.79 -20.48 31.90
N SER A 894 -0.73 -19.17 32.14
CA SER A 894 -1.02 -18.12 31.16
C SER A 894 0.25 -17.77 30.36
N ALA A 895 1.39 -17.57 31.04
CA ALA A 895 2.67 -17.28 30.43
C ALA A 895 3.18 -18.41 29.52
N ASP A 896 3.08 -19.67 29.98
CA ASP A 896 3.48 -20.86 29.23
C ASP A 896 2.69 -21.00 27.92
N LEU A 897 1.40 -20.63 27.94
CA LEU A 897 0.52 -20.65 26.77
C LEU A 897 0.82 -19.49 25.82
N VAL A 898 1.01 -18.27 26.32
CA VAL A 898 1.47 -17.13 25.51
C VAL A 898 2.81 -17.45 24.83
N GLU A 899 3.74 -18.06 25.54
CA GLU A 899 5.05 -18.46 24.98
C GLU A 899 4.94 -19.61 23.99
N HIS A 900 4.07 -20.60 24.22
CA HIS A 900 3.80 -21.67 23.25
C HIS A 900 3.24 -21.14 21.92
N ILE A 901 2.31 -20.18 21.98
CA ILE A 901 1.76 -19.50 20.79
C ILE A 901 2.86 -18.65 20.12
N ALA A 902 3.67 -17.93 20.91
CA ALA A 902 4.80 -17.15 20.40
C ALA A 902 5.86 -18.01 19.69
N GLN A 903 6.01 -19.29 20.04
CA GLN A 903 6.95 -20.19 19.36
C GLN A 903 6.47 -20.61 17.95
N GLN A 904 5.15 -20.67 17.72
CA GLN A 904 4.57 -20.93 16.39
C GLN A 904 4.76 -19.74 15.42
N LEU A 905 5.02 -18.53 15.94
CA LEU A 905 5.31 -17.38 15.11
C LEU A 905 6.73 -17.45 14.50
N PRO A 906 6.93 -16.88 13.30
CA PRO A 906 8.25 -16.59 12.76
C PRO A 906 9.10 -15.75 13.74
N GLU A 907 10.40 -16.01 13.79
CA GLU A 907 11.32 -15.39 14.76
C GLU A 907 11.19 -13.86 14.90
N PRO A 908 11.11 -13.05 13.82
CA PRO A 908 10.98 -11.58 13.94
C PRO A 908 9.70 -11.11 14.64
N LEU A 909 8.64 -11.92 14.65
CA LEU A 909 7.32 -11.55 15.13
C LEU A 909 7.05 -12.01 16.58
N ARG A 910 7.89 -12.90 17.11
CA ARG A 910 7.75 -13.43 18.49
C ARG A 910 7.83 -12.32 19.53
N GLU A 911 8.71 -11.35 19.33
CA GLU A 911 8.84 -10.21 20.25
C GLU A 911 7.65 -9.23 20.13
N ALA A 912 7.19 -8.93 18.91
CA ALA A 912 6.00 -8.10 18.70
C ALA A 912 4.77 -8.70 19.40
N TYR A 913 4.50 -9.99 19.18
CA TYR A 913 3.40 -10.72 19.82
C TYR A 913 3.48 -10.71 21.35
N ARG A 914 4.68 -10.97 21.93
CA ARG A 914 4.90 -10.95 23.40
C ARG A 914 4.72 -9.56 24.01
N ASN A 915 5.06 -8.51 23.26
CA ASN A 915 5.08 -7.13 23.77
C ASN A 915 3.75 -6.38 23.62
N THR A 916 2.70 -6.98 23.01
CA THR A 916 1.36 -6.36 22.98
C THR A 916 0.82 -6.10 24.40
N PRO A 917 -0.03 -5.08 24.61
CA PRO A 917 -0.36 -4.60 25.97
C PRO A 917 -0.93 -5.68 26.89
N GLU A 918 -1.93 -6.45 26.45
CA GLU A 918 -2.55 -7.47 27.31
C GLU A 918 -1.59 -8.65 27.62
N ARG A 919 -0.70 -9.03 26.69
CA ARG A 919 0.22 -10.17 26.87
C ARG A 919 1.43 -9.78 27.74
N ARG A 920 1.91 -8.54 27.63
CA ARG A 920 2.94 -7.96 28.52
C ARG A 920 2.53 -8.07 30.00
N HIS A 921 1.27 -7.77 30.31
CA HIS A 921 0.70 -7.87 31.66
C HIS A 921 0.75 -9.28 32.26
N VAL A 922 0.80 -10.35 31.46
CA VAL A 922 0.94 -11.73 31.96
C VAL A 922 2.29 -11.93 32.66
N ARG A 923 3.36 -11.49 32.00
CA ARG A 923 4.72 -11.51 32.58
C ARG A 923 4.81 -10.60 33.80
N ASP A 924 4.22 -9.42 33.73
CA ASP A 924 4.37 -8.41 34.78
C ASP A 924 3.59 -8.80 36.07
N GLU A 925 2.42 -9.44 35.96
CA GLU A 925 1.71 -10.03 37.11
C GLU A 925 2.43 -11.27 37.66
N LEU A 926 2.99 -12.13 36.81
CA LEU A 926 3.76 -13.29 37.24
C LEU A 926 4.98 -12.86 38.06
N LEU A 927 5.76 -11.91 37.53
CA LEU A 927 6.91 -11.32 38.23
C LEU A 927 6.51 -10.72 39.58
N ALA A 928 5.38 -10.01 39.68
CA ALA A 928 4.90 -9.47 40.95
C ALA A 928 4.58 -10.59 41.98
N VAL A 929 4.00 -11.71 41.56
CA VAL A 929 3.79 -12.87 42.45
C VAL A 929 5.11 -13.52 42.86
N GLU A 930 6.09 -13.61 41.97
CA GLU A 930 7.40 -14.21 42.28
C GLU A 930 8.25 -13.39 43.24
N HIS A 931 8.23 -12.05 43.12
CA HIS A 931 8.92 -11.14 44.04
C HIS A 931 8.23 -11.04 45.41
N GLY A 932 7.04 -11.64 45.56
CA GLY A 932 6.24 -11.54 46.78
C GLY A 932 5.61 -10.17 46.96
N ASP A 933 5.49 -9.36 45.91
CA ASP A 933 4.80 -8.09 45.97
C ASP A 933 3.34 -8.34 46.41
N PRO A 934 2.85 -7.63 47.44
CA PRO A 934 1.46 -7.74 47.85
C PRO A 934 0.56 -7.41 46.66
N ALA A 935 -0.66 -7.95 46.66
CA ALA A 935 -1.64 -7.65 45.64
C ALA A 935 -1.84 -6.13 45.54
N ARG A 936 -1.28 -5.51 44.49
CA ARG A 936 -1.51 -4.10 44.21
C ARG A 936 -3.01 -4.00 43.92
N PRO A 937 -3.79 -3.23 44.72
CA PRO A 937 -5.17 -2.91 44.34
C PRO A 937 -5.15 -2.24 42.95
N PRO A 938 -6.28 -2.21 42.21
CA PRO A 938 -6.34 -1.42 40.98
C PRO A 938 -5.88 0.01 41.30
N ASP A 939 -5.00 0.55 40.48
CA ASP A 939 -4.10 1.62 40.90
C ASP A 939 -4.81 2.98 40.84
N ALA A 940 -5.54 3.30 41.92
CA ALA A 940 -5.81 4.65 42.41
C ALA A 940 -6.10 5.76 41.37
N THR A 941 -7.21 5.65 40.64
CA THR A 941 -7.92 6.84 40.15
C THR A 941 -8.64 7.59 41.28
N SER A 942 -8.87 6.92 42.43
CA SER A 942 -9.17 7.55 43.71
C SER A 942 -8.00 7.38 44.70
N LEU A 943 -7.10 8.37 44.71
CA LEU A 943 -6.29 8.63 45.91
C LEU A 943 -7.25 8.97 47.08
N SER A 944 -6.83 8.71 48.32
CA SER A 944 -7.45 9.43 49.43
C SER A 944 -7.12 10.93 49.25
N PRO A 945 -8.05 11.87 49.51
CA PRO A 945 -7.78 13.30 49.34
C PRO A 945 -6.48 13.73 50.03
N THR A 946 -6.19 13.17 51.21
CA THR A 946 -4.96 13.36 51.98
C THR A 946 -3.66 12.98 51.26
N GLN A 947 -3.65 12.03 50.31
CA GLN A 947 -2.46 11.72 49.50
C GLN A 947 -2.32 12.70 48.33
N TRP A 948 -3.44 13.11 47.73
CA TRP A 948 -3.43 14.14 46.71
C TRP A 948 -3.02 15.51 47.27
N ASP A 949 -3.60 15.92 48.41
CA ASP A 949 -3.22 17.11 49.15
C ASP A 949 -1.71 17.09 49.47
N ALA A 950 -1.17 15.97 49.95
CA ALA A 950 0.25 15.82 50.24
C ALA A 950 1.14 15.99 49.00
N TRP A 951 0.80 15.38 47.85
CA TRP A 951 1.58 15.57 46.62
C TRP A 951 1.42 16.96 46.02
N ARG A 952 0.22 17.56 46.05
CA ARG A 952 0.01 18.95 45.61
C ARG A 952 0.87 19.93 46.41
N ASP A 953 0.91 19.76 47.73
CA ASP A 953 1.70 20.62 48.63
C ASP A 953 3.22 20.35 48.50
N GLN A 954 3.61 19.16 48.02
CA GLN A 954 5.00 18.71 47.83
C GLN A 954 5.56 18.92 46.41
N TYR A 955 4.70 19.08 45.40
CA TYR A 955 5.02 19.30 43.99
C TYR A 955 4.29 20.55 43.44
N ALA A 956 4.23 21.62 44.23
CA ALA A 956 3.37 22.80 43.99
C ALA A 956 3.53 23.49 42.61
N GLU A 957 4.68 23.35 41.96
CA GLU A 957 4.96 23.89 40.62
C GLU A 957 4.36 23.03 39.47
N ILE A 958 3.94 21.79 39.74
CA ILE A 958 3.39 20.86 38.73
C ILE A 958 1.86 20.83 38.84
N ILE A 959 1.21 21.67 38.03
CA ILE A 959 -0.23 21.92 38.07
C ILE A 959 -1.03 20.89 37.25
N GLY A 960 -1.89 20.14 37.92
CA GLY A 960 -2.89 19.23 37.34
C GLY A 960 -3.73 18.54 38.44
N GLU A 961 -4.60 17.61 38.04
CA GLU A 961 -5.30 16.57 38.86
C GLU A 961 -5.50 15.24 38.08
N ASP A 962 -5.06 15.15 36.81
CA ASP A 962 -5.20 13.92 36.02
C ASP A 962 -4.47 12.72 36.64
N PRO A 963 -5.09 11.52 36.75
CA PRO A 963 -4.47 10.35 37.35
C PRO A 963 -3.10 9.94 36.77
N ARG A 964 -2.82 10.30 35.51
CA ARG A 964 -1.53 10.04 34.87
C ARG A 964 -0.38 10.82 35.52
N LEU A 965 -0.64 11.99 36.11
CA LEU A 965 0.33 12.71 36.96
C LEU A 965 0.64 11.95 38.26
N HIS A 966 -0.34 11.26 38.86
CA HIS A 966 -0.09 10.47 40.08
C HIS A 966 0.93 9.36 39.84
N GLN A 967 0.90 8.72 38.67
CA GLN A 967 1.91 7.72 38.29
C GLN A 967 3.31 8.34 38.18
N ILE A 968 3.43 9.52 37.57
CA ILE A 968 4.70 10.26 37.49
C ILE A 968 5.21 10.63 38.89
N PHE A 969 4.38 11.22 39.75
CA PHE A 969 4.77 11.58 41.12
C PHE A 969 5.24 10.37 41.94
N ARG A 970 4.59 9.20 41.78
CA ARG A 970 5.02 7.94 42.44
C ARG A 970 6.35 7.40 41.93
N ILE A 971 6.70 7.65 40.68
CA ILE A 971 8.02 7.30 40.14
C ILE A 971 9.05 8.31 40.65
N VAL A 972 8.79 9.62 40.58
CA VAL A 972 9.67 10.67 41.12
C VAL A 972 9.97 10.45 42.61
N ASP A 973 8.96 10.19 43.44
CA ASP A 973 9.09 9.80 44.85
C ASP A 973 10.11 8.66 45.06
N ARG A 974 10.09 7.66 44.16
CA ARG A 974 10.89 6.44 44.23
C ARG A 974 12.31 6.62 43.69
N VAL A 975 12.49 7.42 42.65
CA VAL A 975 13.78 7.52 41.92
C VAL A 975 14.59 8.76 42.27
N ALA A 976 14.01 9.77 42.93
CA ALA A 976 14.76 10.91 43.44
C ALA A 976 15.89 10.48 44.39
N SER A 977 15.64 9.47 45.24
CA SER A 977 16.61 8.94 46.23
C SER A 977 17.73 8.07 45.64
N ALA A 978 17.58 7.55 44.42
CA ALA A 978 18.59 6.74 43.74
C ALA A 978 19.56 7.61 42.93
N ASP A 979 20.79 7.16 42.67
CA ASP A 979 21.77 7.88 41.83
C ASP A 979 21.77 7.43 40.37
N SER A 980 20.63 6.92 39.89
CA SER A 980 20.46 6.43 38.51
C SER A 980 20.28 7.55 37.49
N THR A 981 20.63 7.25 36.23
CA THR A 981 20.26 8.06 35.06
C THR A 981 18.76 8.00 34.83
N ILE A 982 18.16 9.13 34.43
CA ILE A 982 16.73 9.25 34.17
C ILE A 982 16.52 9.89 32.79
N LEU A 983 15.69 9.26 31.96
CA LEU A 983 15.26 9.72 30.64
C LEU A 983 13.79 10.14 30.69
N ILE A 984 13.53 11.44 30.53
CA ILE A 984 12.19 12.03 30.51
C ILE A 984 11.74 12.18 29.05
N GLN A 985 10.76 11.38 28.63
CA GLN A 985 10.23 11.41 27.27
C GLN A 985 8.91 12.17 27.24
N GLY A 986 8.66 12.91 26.16
CA GLY A 986 7.39 13.60 25.94
C GLY A 986 7.52 14.81 25.00
N GLU A 987 6.39 15.22 24.44
CA GLU A 987 6.31 16.32 23.47
C GLU A 987 6.87 17.65 24.00
N SER A 988 7.10 18.60 23.10
CA SER A 988 7.46 19.97 23.50
C SER A 988 6.32 20.61 24.30
N GLY A 989 6.66 21.29 25.39
CA GLY A 989 5.69 21.98 26.25
C GLY A 989 4.96 21.12 27.28
N THR A 990 5.34 19.84 27.48
CA THR A 990 4.73 18.91 28.45
C THR A 990 5.19 19.04 29.90
N GLY A 991 6.17 19.92 30.19
CA GLY A 991 6.69 20.15 31.55
C GLY A 991 7.92 19.33 31.94
N LYS A 992 8.64 18.71 30.99
CA LYS A 992 9.84 17.86 31.23
C LYS A 992 10.85 18.46 32.23
N GLU A 993 11.07 19.77 32.14
CA GLU A 993 11.99 20.55 32.99
C GLU A 993 11.56 20.62 34.46
N LEU A 994 10.26 20.80 34.74
CA LEU A 994 9.70 20.83 36.11
C LEU A 994 9.83 19.47 36.80
N VAL A 995 9.64 18.38 36.04
CA VAL A 995 9.84 17.01 36.54
C VAL A 995 11.31 16.76 36.87
N ALA A 996 12.25 17.25 36.05
CA ALA A 996 13.68 17.15 36.32
C ALA A 996 14.11 17.93 37.58
N GLU A 997 13.55 19.13 37.80
CA GLU A 997 13.76 19.90 39.03
C GLU A 997 13.19 19.18 40.26
N ALA A 998 11.96 18.66 40.17
CA ALA A 998 11.30 17.94 41.26
C ALA A 998 12.07 16.67 41.68
N ILE A 999 12.70 15.97 40.74
CA ILE A 999 13.60 14.84 41.01
C ILE A 999 14.86 15.32 41.76
N HIS A 1000 15.49 16.41 41.29
CA HIS A 1000 16.71 16.94 41.90
C HIS A 1000 16.49 17.45 43.33
N GLN A 1001 15.46 18.30 43.54
CA GLN A 1001 15.11 18.90 44.84
C GLN A 1001 14.85 17.85 45.94
N ARG A 1002 14.45 16.64 45.54
CA ARG A 1002 14.14 15.51 46.43
C ARG A 1002 15.22 14.43 46.46
N SER A 1003 16.34 14.66 45.79
CA SER A 1003 17.49 13.75 45.79
C SER A 1003 18.45 14.05 46.95
N PRO A 1004 19.37 13.12 47.31
CA PRO A 1004 20.45 13.39 48.26
C PRO A 1004 21.48 14.43 47.77
N ARG A 1005 21.30 14.95 46.55
CA ARG A 1005 22.15 15.96 45.89
C ARG A 1005 21.45 17.32 45.77
N ASN A 1006 20.35 17.55 46.49
CA ASN A 1006 19.53 18.76 46.43
C ASN A 1006 20.21 20.03 46.98
N ASP A 1007 21.16 19.89 47.90
CA ASP A 1007 22.06 20.97 48.33
C ASP A 1007 23.15 21.29 47.26
N GLY A 1008 23.26 20.46 46.21
CA GLY A 1008 24.20 20.60 45.11
C GLY A 1008 23.64 21.38 43.91
N PRO A 1009 24.47 21.73 42.92
CA PRO A 1009 24.05 22.53 41.77
C PRO A 1009 23.13 21.76 40.80
N PHE A 1010 21.98 22.35 40.43
CA PHE A 1010 21.16 21.92 39.29
C PHE A 1010 21.59 22.66 38.02
N VAL A 1011 22.35 22.01 37.16
CA VAL A 1011 22.91 22.61 35.93
C VAL A 1011 22.07 22.18 34.73
N LYS A 1012 21.37 23.12 34.10
CA LYS A 1012 20.62 22.89 32.85
C LYS A 1012 21.50 23.09 31.61
N VAL A 1013 21.30 22.25 30.59
CA VAL A 1013 21.83 22.39 29.22
C VAL A 1013 20.74 21.94 28.25
N ASN A 1014 20.35 22.78 27.30
CA ASN A 1014 19.57 22.35 26.14
C ASN A 1014 20.56 22.01 25.01
N CYS A 1015 20.45 20.80 24.46
CA CYS A 1015 21.42 20.27 23.50
C CYS A 1015 21.20 20.81 22.08
N ALA A 1016 19.94 20.99 21.67
CA ALA A 1016 19.55 21.54 20.37
C ALA A 1016 19.93 23.03 20.18
N ALA A 1017 20.15 23.77 21.28
CA ALA A 1017 20.48 25.19 21.26
C ALA A 1017 21.91 25.53 20.77
N PHE A 1018 22.78 24.54 20.53
CA PHE A 1018 24.20 24.76 20.19
C PHE A 1018 24.66 23.89 19.02
N VAL A 1019 25.45 24.48 18.10
CA VAL A 1019 26.21 23.70 17.11
C VAL A 1019 27.29 22.84 17.79
N GLU A 1020 27.61 21.68 17.21
CA GLU A 1020 28.46 20.62 17.79
C GLU A 1020 29.67 21.10 18.60
N THR A 1021 30.53 21.96 18.02
CA THR A 1021 31.75 22.44 18.68
C THR A 1021 31.47 23.34 19.89
N LEU A 1022 30.36 24.08 19.88
CA LEU A 1022 29.92 24.86 21.04
C LEU A 1022 29.24 23.96 22.09
N LEU A 1023 28.49 22.93 21.67
CA LEU A 1023 27.87 21.98 22.60
C LEU A 1023 28.94 21.18 23.37
N LEU A 1024 29.97 20.67 22.67
CA LEU A 1024 31.13 20.02 23.30
C LEU A 1024 31.85 20.99 24.25
N SER A 1025 32.04 22.25 23.84
CA SER A 1025 32.65 23.30 24.68
C SER A 1025 31.80 23.68 25.89
N GLU A 1026 30.47 23.62 25.83
CA GLU A 1026 29.60 23.84 26.99
C GLU A 1026 29.68 22.62 27.92
N LEU A 1027 29.44 21.41 27.41
CA LEU A 1027 29.43 20.18 28.21
C LEU A 1027 30.76 19.94 28.93
N PHE A 1028 31.86 19.92 28.18
CA PHE A 1028 33.18 19.48 28.66
C PHE A 1028 34.15 20.62 28.96
N GLY A 1029 33.81 21.86 28.58
CA GLY A 1029 34.71 23.00 28.72
C GLY A 1029 35.77 23.04 27.63
N HIS A 1030 36.62 24.07 27.65
CA HIS A 1030 37.74 24.19 26.71
C HIS A 1030 38.97 24.82 27.35
N GLU A 1031 40.14 24.44 26.84
CA GLU A 1031 41.39 25.13 27.12
C GLU A 1031 41.60 26.31 26.16
N ARG A 1032 42.46 27.26 26.55
CA ARG A 1032 42.75 28.46 25.76
C ARG A 1032 43.40 28.07 24.43
N GLY A 1033 42.78 28.46 23.33
CA GLY A 1033 43.24 28.18 21.97
C GLY A 1033 42.59 26.97 21.30
N ALA A 1034 41.68 26.25 21.97
CA ALA A 1034 41.05 25.03 21.44
C ALA A 1034 40.27 25.22 20.11
N PHE A 1035 39.74 26.41 19.86
CA PHE A 1035 39.07 26.79 18.61
C PHE A 1035 39.11 28.31 18.41
N THR A 1036 38.71 28.78 17.22
CA THR A 1036 38.60 30.21 16.88
C THR A 1036 37.58 30.92 17.77
N GLY A 1037 38.07 31.58 18.82
CA GLY A 1037 37.26 32.27 19.83
C GLY A 1037 37.61 31.90 21.28
N ALA A 1038 38.29 30.77 21.51
CA ALA A 1038 38.71 30.26 22.82
C ALA A 1038 39.87 31.09 23.45
N THR A 1039 39.63 32.36 23.72
CA THR A 1039 40.63 33.32 24.25
C THR A 1039 40.97 33.09 25.72
N THR A 1040 40.10 32.43 26.47
CA THR A 1040 40.26 32.04 27.88
C THR A 1040 39.97 30.55 28.03
N ARG A 1041 40.41 29.94 29.14
CA ARG A 1041 39.95 28.60 29.55
C ARG A 1041 38.55 28.73 30.16
N ARG A 1042 37.65 27.79 29.87
CA ARG A 1042 36.29 27.76 30.44
C ARG A 1042 35.95 26.37 30.97
N LYS A 1043 35.35 26.32 32.16
CA LYS A 1043 34.85 25.09 32.77
C LYS A 1043 33.66 24.51 32.01
N GLY A 1044 33.59 23.18 31.93
CA GLY A 1044 32.43 22.47 31.38
C GLY A 1044 31.24 22.39 32.33
N ARG A 1045 30.05 22.11 31.79
CA ARG A 1045 28.82 21.87 32.55
C ARG A 1045 28.93 20.65 33.46
N PHE A 1046 29.70 19.62 33.07
CA PHE A 1046 30.07 18.52 33.98
C PHE A 1046 30.90 19.03 35.19
N GLU A 1047 31.89 19.91 34.99
CA GLU A 1047 32.66 20.53 36.10
C GLU A 1047 31.84 21.49 36.98
N LEU A 1048 30.69 21.97 36.49
CA LEU A 1048 29.78 22.87 37.19
C LEU A 1048 28.66 22.10 37.93
N ALA A 1049 28.42 20.85 37.55
CA ALA A 1049 27.41 19.97 38.14
C ALA A 1049 27.99 18.98 39.17
N GLU A 1050 29.27 19.10 39.51
CA GLU A 1050 29.99 18.24 40.44
C GLU A 1050 29.28 18.16 41.81
N GLY A 1051 28.98 16.94 42.27
CA GLY A 1051 28.20 16.67 43.47
C GLY A 1051 26.67 16.87 43.31
N GLY A 1052 26.24 17.62 42.28
CA GLY A 1052 24.87 17.98 42.00
C GLY A 1052 24.24 17.17 40.86
N THR A 1053 23.49 17.84 39.98
CA THR A 1053 22.74 17.20 38.89
C THR A 1053 22.84 18.00 37.60
N LEU A 1054 23.18 17.33 36.50
CA LEU A 1054 23.21 17.86 35.15
C LEU A 1054 21.93 17.43 34.42
N PHE A 1055 21.13 18.40 33.99
CA PHE A 1055 19.95 18.20 33.16
C PHE A 1055 20.27 18.48 31.68
N LEU A 1056 20.11 17.45 30.85
CA LEU A 1056 20.37 17.47 29.41
C LEU A 1056 19.05 17.44 28.62
N ASP A 1057 18.53 18.60 28.25
CA ASP A 1057 17.29 18.75 27.49
C ASP A 1057 17.49 18.60 25.98
N GLU A 1058 16.46 18.07 25.30
CA GLU A 1058 16.45 17.59 23.91
C GLU A 1058 17.70 16.78 23.51
N ILE A 1059 18.00 15.73 24.30
CA ILE A 1059 19.15 14.82 24.11
C ILE A 1059 19.09 14.01 22.81
N GLY A 1060 17.97 14.02 22.06
CA GLY A 1060 17.82 13.36 20.77
C GLY A 1060 18.51 14.09 19.59
N ASP A 1061 18.89 15.36 19.76
CA ASP A 1061 19.41 16.22 18.67
C ASP A 1061 20.94 16.35 18.65
N ILE A 1062 21.66 15.46 19.34
CA ILE A 1062 23.12 15.50 19.47
C ILE A 1062 23.86 14.79 18.31
N SER A 1063 24.94 15.40 17.83
CA SER A 1063 25.81 14.83 16.80
C SER A 1063 26.46 13.50 17.23
N ALA A 1064 26.85 12.65 16.28
CA ALA A 1064 27.54 11.39 16.58
C ALA A 1064 28.85 11.57 17.38
N ASN A 1065 29.58 12.67 17.16
CA ASN A 1065 30.79 13.00 17.94
C ASN A 1065 30.42 13.37 19.39
N THR A 1066 29.36 14.15 19.58
CA THR A 1066 28.80 14.46 20.91
C THR A 1066 28.32 13.19 21.62
N GLN A 1067 27.71 12.24 20.89
CA GLN A 1067 27.27 10.95 21.43
C GLN A 1067 28.46 10.12 21.97
N VAL A 1068 29.59 10.07 21.23
CA VAL A 1068 30.81 9.39 21.69
C VAL A 1068 31.41 10.05 22.94
N ALA A 1069 31.46 11.39 22.99
CA ALA A 1069 31.97 12.11 24.16
C ALA A 1069 31.07 11.93 25.40
N LEU A 1070 29.74 11.95 25.22
CA LEU A 1070 28.77 11.67 26.28
C LEU A 1070 28.85 10.22 26.77
N LEU A 1071 28.99 9.25 25.87
CA LEU A 1071 29.20 7.85 26.24
C LEU A 1071 30.44 7.70 27.13
N ARG A 1072 31.56 8.34 26.77
CA ARG A 1072 32.81 8.27 27.55
C ARG A 1072 32.63 8.79 28.98
N VAL A 1073 32.09 10.01 29.17
CA VAL A 1073 31.89 10.57 30.52
C VAL A 1073 30.87 9.78 31.34
N LEU A 1074 29.80 9.27 30.72
CA LEU A 1074 28.84 8.41 31.40
C LEU A 1074 29.48 7.07 31.80
N GLN A 1075 30.41 6.54 30.99
CA GLN A 1075 31.01 5.21 31.15
C GLN A 1075 32.19 5.20 32.11
N GLU A 1076 33.18 6.05 31.87
CA GLU A 1076 34.44 6.11 32.60
C GLU A 1076 34.35 7.02 33.84
N ARG A 1077 33.24 7.75 34.00
CA ARG A 1077 33.09 8.90 34.92
C ARG A 1077 34.18 9.96 34.74
N THR A 1078 34.82 9.99 33.57
CA THR A 1078 35.92 10.91 33.25
C THR A 1078 35.81 11.50 31.84
N PHE A 1079 36.41 12.67 31.65
CA PHE A 1079 36.40 13.42 30.39
C PHE A 1079 37.63 14.33 30.27
N GLU A 1080 37.95 14.79 29.07
CA GLU A 1080 38.92 15.87 28.82
C GLU A 1080 38.19 17.14 28.36
N ARG A 1081 38.77 18.32 28.62
CA ARG A 1081 38.27 19.57 28.00
C ARG A 1081 38.60 19.60 26.51
N VAL A 1082 37.78 20.28 25.71
CA VAL A 1082 38.07 20.49 24.29
C VAL A 1082 39.42 21.21 24.14
N GLY A 1083 40.35 20.59 23.43
CA GLY A 1083 41.72 21.07 23.24
C GLY A 1083 42.68 20.90 24.43
N GLY A 1084 42.27 20.21 25.51
CA GLY A 1084 43.11 19.86 26.65
C GLY A 1084 43.46 18.37 26.70
N GLY A 1085 44.55 18.03 27.41
CA GLY A 1085 44.93 16.64 27.72
C GLY A 1085 44.72 16.23 29.18
N ASP A 1086 44.18 17.12 30.01
CA ASP A 1086 43.88 16.85 31.42
C ASP A 1086 42.59 16.02 31.52
N THR A 1087 42.72 14.74 31.91
CA THR A 1087 41.56 13.90 32.27
C THR A 1087 41.00 14.33 33.63
N LEU A 1088 39.70 14.62 33.67
CA LEU A 1088 38.94 15.08 34.83
C LEU A 1088 37.92 14.03 35.24
N SER A 1089 37.56 13.98 36.53
CA SER A 1089 36.45 13.18 37.04
C SER A 1089 35.12 13.96 37.00
N SER A 1090 34.00 13.25 37.01
CA SER A 1090 32.65 13.80 37.11
C SER A 1090 31.79 12.97 38.09
N ASP A 1091 31.37 13.59 39.19
CA ASP A 1091 30.31 13.14 40.09
C ASP A 1091 29.01 13.98 39.91
N ALA A 1092 28.64 14.24 38.68
CA ALA A 1092 27.33 14.80 38.34
C ALA A 1092 26.31 13.67 38.11
N ARG A 1093 25.17 13.71 38.81
CA ARG A 1093 24.01 12.85 38.45
C ARG A 1093 23.38 13.36 37.16
N ILE A 1094 22.99 12.46 36.25
CA ILE A 1094 22.46 12.85 34.93
C ILE A 1094 20.96 12.59 34.83
N ILE A 1095 20.21 13.64 34.51
CA ILE A 1095 18.83 13.56 34.02
C ILE A 1095 18.86 14.07 32.58
N CYS A 1096 18.17 13.41 31.67
CA CYS A 1096 18.05 13.85 30.27
C CYS A 1096 16.59 13.86 29.83
N ALA A 1097 16.26 14.70 28.85
CA ALA A 1097 14.90 14.82 28.31
C ALA A 1097 14.92 14.84 26.78
N THR A 1098 13.84 14.35 26.15
CA THR A 1098 13.70 14.30 24.69
C THR A 1098 12.24 14.36 24.24
N ASN A 1099 11.96 15.00 23.11
CA ASN A 1099 10.74 14.84 22.33
C ASN A 1099 10.85 13.78 21.21
N ARG A 1100 12.08 13.37 20.84
CA ARG A 1100 12.35 12.34 19.82
C ARG A 1100 12.39 10.94 20.44
N ASN A 1101 11.86 9.97 19.70
CA ASN A 1101 11.93 8.55 20.05
C ASN A 1101 13.35 8.00 19.84
N LEU A 1102 14.14 7.87 20.91
CA LEU A 1102 15.54 7.43 20.80
C LEU A 1102 15.68 5.97 20.30
N GLU A 1103 14.67 5.12 20.50
CA GLU A 1103 14.67 3.75 19.95
C GLU A 1103 14.54 3.76 18.41
N GLU A 1104 13.87 4.78 17.87
CA GLU A 1104 13.77 5.03 16.42
C GLU A 1104 15.10 5.48 15.85
N LEU A 1105 15.74 6.48 16.48
CA LEU A 1105 17.02 6.99 16.04
C LEU A 1105 18.13 5.92 16.10
N VAL A 1106 18.01 4.98 17.04
CA VAL A 1106 18.86 3.78 17.09
C VAL A 1106 18.58 2.81 15.93
N ARG A 1107 17.31 2.58 15.56
CA ARG A 1107 16.93 1.77 14.38
C ARG A 1107 17.38 2.42 13.06
N GLU A 1108 17.36 3.74 12.97
CA GLU A 1108 17.88 4.53 11.85
C GLU A 1108 19.43 4.57 11.77
N GLY A 1109 20.12 4.20 12.85
CA GLY A 1109 21.57 4.38 13.00
C GLY A 1109 22.02 5.84 13.18
N THR A 1110 21.09 6.77 13.43
CA THR A 1110 21.35 8.19 13.71
C THR A 1110 21.72 8.45 15.17
N PHE A 1111 21.35 7.53 16.07
CA PHE A 1111 21.73 7.53 17.49
C PHE A 1111 22.38 6.20 17.88
N ARG A 1112 23.38 6.21 18.78
CA ARG A 1112 24.10 4.99 19.17
C ARG A 1112 23.35 4.17 20.23
N LEU A 1113 23.26 2.86 19.98
CA LEU A 1113 22.68 1.86 20.89
C LEU A 1113 23.36 1.82 22.28
N ASP A 1114 24.69 1.97 22.32
CA ASP A 1114 25.47 1.92 23.57
C ASP A 1114 25.24 3.13 24.48
N LEU A 1115 25.20 4.34 23.90
CA LEU A 1115 24.77 5.54 24.61
C LEU A 1115 23.30 5.43 25.05
N TYR A 1116 22.42 4.95 24.17
CA TYR A 1116 21.00 4.81 24.45
C TYR A 1116 20.72 3.96 25.71
N TYR A 1117 21.30 2.76 25.80
CA TYR A 1117 21.14 1.92 27.00
C TYR A 1117 21.71 2.55 28.28
N ARG A 1118 22.66 3.49 28.16
CA ARG A 1118 23.23 4.19 29.32
C ARG A 1118 22.39 5.39 29.78
N LEU A 1119 21.62 5.98 28.87
CA LEU A 1119 20.61 7.00 29.19
C LEU A 1119 19.30 6.36 29.71
N LYS A 1120 18.91 5.18 29.20
CA LYS A 1120 17.71 4.41 29.59
C LYS A 1120 17.81 3.72 30.96
N GLY A 1121 18.25 4.44 32.00
CA GLY A 1121 18.31 3.91 33.38
C GLY A 1121 16.92 3.79 34.02
N VAL A 1122 16.16 4.88 34.01
CA VAL A 1122 14.73 4.95 34.33
C VAL A 1122 14.07 5.82 33.26
N VAL A 1123 12.95 5.37 32.70
CA VAL A 1123 12.15 6.17 31.76
C VAL A 1123 10.97 6.81 32.48
N LEU A 1124 10.66 8.06 32.13
CA LEU A 1124 9.53 8.85 32.61
C LEU A 1124 8.79 9.46 31.41
N ASP A 1125 7.68 8.84 31.02
CA ASP A 1125 6.83 9.32 29.92
C ASP A 1125 5.83 10.38 30.42
N LEU A 1126 5.86 11.57 29.82
CA LEU A 1126 4.97 12.69 30.12
C LEU A 1126 3.87 12.78 29.05
N PRO A 1127 2.59 12.49 29.39
CA PRO A 1127 1.50 12.54 28.42
C PRO A 1127 1.20 13.99 27.99
N PRO A 1128 0.81 14.22 26.72
CA PRO A 1128 0.49 15.54 26.21
C PRO A 1128 -0.83 16.10 26.78
N LEU A 1129 -1.06 17.41 26.66
CA LEU A 1129 -2.16 18.13 27.30
C LEU A 1129 -3.55 17.66 26.81
N ARG A 1130 -3.67 17.31 25.52
CA ARG A 1130 -4.86 16.66 24.92
C ARG A 1130 -5.28 15.35 25.58
N GLU A 1131 -4.36 14.73 26.30
CA GLU A 1131 -4.46 13.42 26.96
C GLU A 1131 -4.62 13.52 28.47
N ARG A 1132 -4.71 14.75 29.00
CA ARG A 1132 -4.98 15.09 30.40
C ARG A 1132 -5.89 16.33 30.51
N ARG A 1133 -6.93 16.36 29.68
CA ARG A 1133 -7.85 17.51 29.55
C ARG A 1133 -8.46 18.02 30.88
N PRO A 1134 -8.69 17.20 31.92
CA PRO A 1134 -9.09 17.68 33.24
C PRO A 1134 -8.13 18.69 33.90
N ASP A 1135 -6.85 18.73 33.49
CA ASP A 1135 -5.87 19.71 33.99
C ASP A 1135 -6.12 21.12 33.44
N ILE A 1136 -6.71 21.24 32.23
CA ILE A 1136 -6.82 22.51 31.50
C ILE A 1136 -7.53 23.61 32.33
N PRO A 1137 -8.67 23.38 33.01
CA PRO A 1137 -9.29 24.41 33.85
C PRO A 1137 -8.40 24.89 35.01
N ARG A 1138 -7.56 24.01 35.56
CA ARG A 1138 -6.63 24.36 36.66
C ARG A 1138 -5.45 25.17 36.13
N LEU A 1139 -4.89 24.77 35.00
CA LEU A 1139 -3.84 25.51 34.28
C LEU A 1139 -4.34 26.90 33.87
N VAL A 1140 -5.54 27.00 33.28
CA VAL A 1140 -6.19 28.28 32.95
C VAL A 1140 -6.35 29.16 34.19
N HIS A 1141 -6.80 28.61 35.33
CA HIS A 1141 -6.91 29.38 36.57
C HIS A 1141 -5.53 29.81 37.12
N HIS A 1142 -4.53 28.93 37.10
CA HIS A 1142 -3.17 29.21 37.55
C HIS A 1142 -2.55 30.36 36.74
N PHE A 1143 -2.53 30.24 35.40
CA PHE A 1143 -1.99 31.28 34.52
C PHE A 1143 -2.81 32.58 34.60
N SER A 1144 -4.15 32.52 34.67
CA SER A 1144 -5.00 33.71 34.89
C SER A 1144 -4.68 34.45 36.20
N ARG A 1145 -4.24 33.72 37.24
CA ARG A 1145 -3.80 34.29 38.52
C ARG A 1145 -2.35 34.80 38.47
N GLN A 1146 -1.46 34.12 37.78
CA GLN A 1146 -0.05 34.51 37.59
C GLN A 1146 0.08 35.75 36.69
N LEU A 1147 -0.83 35.92 35.73
CA LEU A 1147 -0.89 37.04 34.79
C LEU A 1147 -1.72 38.23 35.31
N ALA A 1148 -2.33 38.12 36.49
CA ALA A 1148 -3.01 39.24 37.13
C ALA A 1148 -1.98 40.27 37.63
N ARG A 1149 -2.25 41.56 37.40
CA ARG A 1149 -1.42 42.65 37.93
C ARG A 1149 -1.63 42.80 39.43
N ASP A 1150 -0.64 43.34 40.14
CA ASP A 1150 -0.74 43.63 41.58
C ASP A 1150 -2.03 44.38 41.92
N GLY A 1151 -2.82 43.81 42.84
CA GLY A 1151 -4.11 44.35 43.27
C GLY A 1151 -5.32 44.01 42.37
N GLN A 1152 -5.13 43.31 41.24
CA GLN A 1152 -6.24 42.82 40.41
C GLN A 1152 -6.61 41.37 40.75
N ALA A 1153 -7.90 41.04 40.66
CA ALA A 1153 -8.37 39.66 40.76
C ALA A 1153 -8.12 38.89 39.46
N ALA A 1154 -7.84 37.59 39.56
CA ALA A 1154 -7.73 36.70 38.40
C ALA A 1154 -9.02 36.74 37.55
N ARG A 1155 -8.88 36.77 36.22
CA ARG A 1155 -10.04 36.80 35.31
C ARG A 1155 -10.77 35.47 35.37
N ARG A 1156 -12.11 35.51 35.47
CA ARG A 1156 -12.98 34.34 35.33
C ARG A 1156 -13.20 34.02 33.86
N PHE A 1157 -13.61 32.80 33.55
CA PHE A 1157 -13.97 32.36 32.21
C PHE A 1157 -15.46 31.99 32.19
N SER A 1158 -16.14 32.20 31.07
CA SER A 1158 -17.50 31.68 30.88
C SER A 1158 -17.46 30.17 30.62
N GLU A 1159 -18.60 29.48 30.80
CA GLU A 1159 -18.66 28.02 30.62
C GLU A 1159 -18.34 27.62 29.18
N GLU A 1160 -18.80 28.41 28.20
CA GLU A 1160 -18.53 28.20 26.77
C GLU A 1160 -17.05 28.46 26.42
N ALA A 1161 -16.44 29.49 27.04
CA ALA A 1161 -15.02 29.77 26.89
C ALA A 1161 -14.16 28.63 27.45
N MET A 1162 -14.48 28.15 28.66
CA MET A 1162 -13.77 27.03 29.28
C MET A 1162 -13.97 25.73 28.49
N ALA A 1163 -15.20 25.43 28.05
CA ALA A 1163 -15.50 24.25 27.25
C ALA A 1163 -14.73 24.25 25.91
N TRP A 1164 -14.57 25.41 25.27
CA TRP A 1164 -13.74 25.54 24.07
C TRP A 1164 -12.26 25.25 24.35
N LEU A 1165 -11.70 25.85 25.42
CA LEU A 1165 -10.30 25.62 25.82
C LEU A 1165 -10.03 24.13 26.18
N VAL A 1166 -11.00 23.44 26.79
CA VAL A 1166 -10.93 22.00 27.10
C VAL A 1166 -11.08 21.11 25.84
N ARG A 1167 -11.77 21.60 24.80
CA ARG A 1167 -11.97 20.87 23.54
C ARG A 1167 -10.77 20.95 22.60
N TYR A 1168 -10.06 22.09 22.58
CA TYR A 1168 -8.87 22.29 21.73
C TYR A 1168 -7.74 21.30 22.06
N SER A 1169 -6.92 20.96 21.06
CA SER A 1169 -5.93 19.89 21.15
C SER A 1169 -4.57 20.31 21.70
N TRP A 1170 -4.26 21.61 21.75
CA TRP A 1170 -2.99 22.16 22.28
C TRP A 1170 -1.73 21.39 21.81
N PRO A 1171 -1.42 21.39 20.50
CA PRO A 1171 -0.24 20.70 19.95
C PRO A 1171 1.11 21.17 20.54
N GLY A 1172 1.21 22.41 21.02
CA GLY A 1172 2.36 22.92 21.79
C GLY A 1172 2.20 22.75 23.31
N ASN A 1173 1.23 21.95 23.74
CA ASN A 1173 0.96 21.52 25.12
C ASN A 1173 0.78 22.71 26.09
N VAL A 1174 1.24 22.58 27.34
CA VAL A 1174 1.03 23.58 28.41
C VAL A 1174 1.65 24.93 28.04
N ARG A 1175 2.76 24.92 27.29
CA ARG A 1175 3.46 26.12 26.82
C ARG A 1175 2.64 26.90 25.78
N GLU A 1176 1.86 26.23 24.94
CA GLU A 1176 0.93 26.89 24.02
C GLU A 1176 -0.26 27.49 24.77
N LEU A 1177 -0.85 26.74 25.72
CA LEU A 1177 -1.94 27.23 26.57
C LEU A 1177 -1.51 28.49 27.36
N GLU A 1178 -0.32 28.48 27.96
CA GLU A 1178 0.24 29.65 28.63
C GLU A 1178 0.40 30.84 27.67
N ASN A 1179 1.02 30.63 26.50
CA ASN A 1179 1.24 31.68 25.51
C ASN A 1179 -0.07 32.27 24.96
N PHE A 1180 -1.09 31.43 24.74
CA PHE A 1180 -2.42 31.86 24.34
C PHE A 1180 -3.06 32.74 25.41
N LEU A 1181 -3.11 32.28 26.66
CA LEU A 1181 -3.68 33.02 27.78
C LEU A 1181 -2.93 34.34 28.03
N ARG A 1182 -1.60 34.31 28.00
CA ARG A 1182 -0.71 35.47 28.11
C ARG A 1182 -0.98 36.51 27.02
N SER A 1183 -1.31 36.08 25.81
CA SER A 1183 -1.65 36.96 24.69
C SER A 1183 -3.07 37.53 24.83
N MET A 1184 -4.06 36.65 25.03
CA MET A 1184 -5.48 37.01 25.09
C MET A 1184 -5.82 37.90 26.29
N LEU A 1185 -5.32 37.60 27.49
CA LEU A 1185 -5.65 38.33 28.72
C LEU A 1185 -5.16 39.80 28.74
N LEU A 1186 -4.29 40.19 27.80
CA LEU A 1186 -3.88 41.59 27.61
C LEU A 1186 -4.95 42.46 26.93
N PHE A 1187 -5.90 41.86 26.21
CA PHE A 1187 -6.89 42.56 25.37
C PHE A 1187 -8.33 42.42 25.86
N VAL A 1188 -8.59 41.61 26.89
CA VAL A 1188 -9.91 41.55 27.54
C VAL A 1188 -10.03 42.71 28.54
N ASP A 1189 -11.13 43.46 28.47
CA ASP A 1189 -11.55 44.40 29.51
C ASP A 1189 -12.65 43.79 30.41
N GLY A 1190 -12.54 43.98 31.72
CA GLY A 1190 -13.52 43.47 32.70
C GLY A 1190 -13.24 42.05 33.24
N PRO A 1191 -13.96 41.61 34.29
CA PRO A 1191 -13.57 40.44 35.09
C PRO A 1191 -13.85 39.06 34.46
N LEU A 1192 -14.45 39.00 33.27
CA LEU A 1192 -14.93 37.75 32.63
C LEU A 1192 -14.39 37.61 31.19
N VAL A 1193 -13.82 36.45 30.88
CA VAL A 1193 -13.45 36.00 29.54
C VAL A 1193 -14.57 35.15 28.96
N GLU A 1194 -15.40 35.77 28.12
CA GLU A 1194 -16.37 35.06 27.27
C GLU A 1194 -15.73 34.56 25.96
N LEU A 1195 -16.36 33.57 25.32
CA LEU A 1195 -15.88 32.92 24.09
C LEU A 1195 -15.58 33.90 22.93
N ARG A 1196 -16.27 35.05 22.86
CA ARG A 1196 -15.98 36.11 21.86
C ARG A 1196 -14.58 36.72 21.96
N HIS A 1197 -13.88 36.57 23.08
CA HIS A 1197 -12.49 37.00 23.22
C HIS A 1197 -11.51 35.94 22.73
N ILE A 1198 -11.92 34.66 22.70
CA ILE A 1198 -11.14 33.58 22.07
C ILE A 1198 -11.26 33.68 20.54
N THR A 1199 -12.45 33.99 20.01
CA THR A 1199 -12.64 34.16 18.55
C THR A 1199 -11.86 35.35 17.97
N GLN A 1200 -11.54 36.37 18.77
CA GLN A 1200 -10.65 37.48 18.40
C GLN A 1200 -9.19 37.04 18.17
N PHE A 1201 -8.79 35.89 18.73
CA PHE A 1201 -7.45 35.30 18.58
C PHE A 1201 -7.47 34.05 17.69
N ARG A 1202 -8.46 33.88 16.82
CA ARG A 1202 -8.54 32.71 15.90
C ARG A 1202 -7.25 32.53 15.09
N ASP A 1203 -6.60 33.63 14.71
CA ASP A 1203 -5.39 33.68 13.89
C ASP A 1203 -4.12 33.20 14.66
N PHE A 1204 -4.24 32.88 15.97
CA PHE A 1204 -3.22 32.19 16.77
C PHE A 1204 -3.16 30.68 16.45
N PHE A 1205 -4.27 30.10 15.99
CA PHE A 1205 -4.42 28.67 15.76
C PHE A 1205 -4.25 28.35 14.27
N ALA A 1206 -3.81 27.12 13.96
CA ALA A 1206 -3.64 26.68 12.57
C ALA A 1206 -4.98 26.68 11.80
N ASP A 1207 -4.90 26.96 10.48
CA ASP A 1207 -6.06 27.01 9.58
C ASP A 1207 -6.94 25.75 9.69
N GLY A 1208 -8.25 25.94 9.75
CA GLY A 1208 -9.25 24.88 9.95
C GLY A 1208 -9.45 24.47 11.41
N ALA A 1209 -8.38 24.26 12.19
CA ALA A 1209 -8.47 23.70 13.55
C ALA A 1209 -9.34 24.52 14.53
N PHE A 1210 -9.44 25.83 14.30
CA PHE A 1210 -10.35 26.71 15.06
C PHE A 1210 -11.83 26.40 14.80
N LEU A 1211 -12.19 26.10 13.55
CA LEU A 1211 -13.57 25.85 13.12
C LEU A 1211 -14.07 24.50 13.64
N ASP A 1212 -13.27 23.44 13.51
CA ASP A 1212 -13.59 22.09 14.01
C ASP A 1212 -13.86 22.08 15.53
N THR A 1213 -13.12 22.92 16.27
CA THR A 1213 -13.24 23.09 17.73
C THR A 1213 -14.46 23.93 18.14
N THR A 1214 -15.02 24.75 17.24
CA THR A 1214 -16.09 25.70 17.58
C THR A 1214 -17.49 25.10 17.33
N PRO A 1215 -18.38 25.02 18.33
CA PRO A 1215 -19.70 24.38 18.19
C PRO A 1215 -20.57 24.93 17.04
N GLU A 1216 -21.40 24.06 16.45
CA GLU A 1216 -22.26 24.41 15.31
C GLU A 1216 -23.44 25.32 15.65
N TRP A 1217 -23.85 25.37 16.91
CA TRP A 1217 -24.94 26.22 17.38
C TRP A 1217 -24.52 27.69 17.62
N LEU A 1218 -23.22 28.04 17.48
CA LEU A 1218 -22.80 29.44 17.56
C LEU A 1218 -23.29 30.22 16.33
N PRO A 1219 -23.77 31.47 16.49
CA PRO A 1219 -24.12 32.33 15.36
C PRO A 1219 -22.96 32.54 14.38
N ASP A 1220 -23.25 32.58 13.07
CA ASP A 1220 -22.25 32.79 12.03
C ASP A 1220 -21.49 34.11 12.17
N THR A 1221 -22.09 35.13 12.80
CA THR A 1221 -21.43 36.40 13.15
C THR A 1221 -20.24 36.24 14.11
N LEU A 1222 -20.21 35.16 14.92
CA LEU A 1222 -19.10 34.81 15.80
C LEU A 1222 -18.17 33.74 15.19
N ARG A 1223 -18.67 32.88 14.30
CA ARG A 1223 -17.85 31.89 13.57
C ARG A 1223 -17.04 32.53 12.43
N ASN A 1224 -17.61 33.52 11.73
CA ASN A 1224 -16.99 34.24 10.62
C ASN A 1224 -17.32 35.75 10.63
N PRO A 1225 -16.70 36.54 11.53
CA PRO A 1225 -16.94 37.99 11.60
C PRO A 1225 -16.53 38.78 10.35
N ALA A 1226 -15.83 38.17 9.38
CA ALA A 1226 -15.48 38.80 8.11
C ALA A 1226 -16.62 38.77 7.07
N ALA A 1227 -17.69 37.99 7.30
CA ALA A 1227 -18.81 37.85 6.35
C ALA A 1227 -19.84 39.00 6.38
N HIS A 1228 -19.78 39.89 7.37
CA HIS A 1228 -20.77 40.96 7.55
C HIS A 1228 -20.11 42.36 7.58
N PRO A 1229 -20.21 43.17 6.49
CA PRO A 1229 -19.85 44.57 6.57
C PRO A 1229 -20.81 45.32 7.51
N THR A 1230 -20.28 46.22 8.32
CA THR A 1230 -21.03 46.94 9.36
C THR A 1230 -22.13 47.84 8.78
N THR A 1231 -23.38 47.41 8.87
CA THR A 1231 -24.55 48.28 8.64
C THR A 1231 -24.80 49.14 9.89
N THR A 1232 -24.92 50.45 9.69
CA THR A 1232 -25.26 51.42 10.76
C THR A 1232 -26.64 51.14 11.36
N PRO A 1233 -26.85 51.36 12.68
CA PRO A 1233 -28.17 51.23 13.29
C PRO A 1233 -29.12 52.34 12.83
N PRO A 1234 -30.44 52.09 12.77
CA PRO A 1234 -31.44 53.14 12.61
C PRO A 1234 -31.57 53.99 13.89
N PRO A 1235 -32.09 55.24 13.79
CA PRO A 1235 -32.39 56.06 14.96
C PRO A 1235 -33.65 55.57 15.70
N ASP A 1236 -33.79 55.98 16.97
CA ASP A 1236 -34.94 55.64 17.81
C ASP A 1236 -36.27 56.19 17.27
N GLU A 1237 -37.31 55.36 17.24
CA GLU A 1237 -38.70 55.81 17.40
C GLU A 1237 -39.39 55.00 18.51
N ALA A 1238 -39.75 55.68 19.59
CA ALA A 1238 -40.46 55.10 20.72
C ALA A 1238 -41.95 55.51 20.67
N THR A 1239 -42.84 54.63 20.21
CA THR A 1239 -44.26 54.65 20.64
C THR A 1239 -44.97 53.30 20.48
N GLN A 1240 -45.82 52.99 21.47
CA GLN A 1240 -46.73 51.84 21.59
C GLN A 1240 -46.08 50.50 21.95
#